data_AF-A0A484NWM4-F1
#
_entry.id   AF-A0A484NWM4-F1
#
_cell.length_a   1.000
_cell.length_b   1.000
_cell.length_c   1.000
_cell.angle_alpha   90.00
_cell.angle_beta   90.00
_cell.angle_gamma   90.00
#
_symmetry.space_group_name_H-M   'P 1'
#
loop_
_entity.id
_entity.type
_entity.pdbx_description
1 polymer ?
#
loop_
_entity_poly.entity_id
_entity_poly.type
_entity_poly.pdbx_seq_one_letter_code
_entity_poly.pdbx_strand_id
1 'polypeptide(L)'
;MPRSKTLPDRSEEQTWVVSPKAADATTPENWGMRRLAVPPRRVESNRERRAGKPVNFDDLPDSASTMFEDLERRLEQHVGANDLVPAYWLEQGAARSRTVCKVDASGQDYRGRSGAWSGTGFLVAPGILCTNHHVINSRDVADRARALFDFAATPEGGVRKVATYALRPDTLFWTSPVVEDGGLDVTFVAVEGDPGETFGSNQILRQSFAAAEMDKLNIVQHPGGRLKEVALRDNTLVFQDARVVHYRSDTETGSSGAPVYNDAWELLALHHAASPDGNANEGIKFSAITCAIEQDAERGDTHARQIMEIFRGTDELMGFFGALGREVNAAACGLERVADAYEGGNQDLDIGFWNVEWFNRRWQDKLDAVARVVIEMNLDVWVFVESSEEATRALAEHLAANYAGTWEVLASQDAPSSQQITTVLWNTATVSVAAKPWPETVRRWLDVDSRAFGELGLEAVHGRVFDRYPARYEISVEIGGTRAAANLVPVHLKARDEGSLRRRMAARLLAEAIAEVSRQEGEEGDWIIGGDFNATLDSGDLDALADAGLLPMSARDAQTGQITYIKAPYASLIDHVYVSPNLAAVDDEDFVIVALDRSIDRFLDVSDHRPILLRLAANPQSRSAAPPDSGLSEEERGRLVRGLAANRPARAGRPGRAEQGTDQPYYDAGADDVACDAYWVDTNPESADFTQRVRQILRDTHTQPLSYKPSTHLYPWVDLRPNGKVRSIYSGFEADPEFFIAADLEMDRRRESARETLRSGGLEMHSDGLEALLEAEFAYNCEHVVPQSWFNKREPMRGDLHHLFACEPRCNSFRSNFPYAAHELERTMEDCGRVEDQTFEPKGGKGAVARATLYFLLRYGGTPVTRYAGEGLDTLLAWHAQFAPDEWEHHRNAAIQAMQGNRNPLIDHPAWADALVFDARERLRVG
;
A
#
# COMPACT_ATOMS: atom_id res chain seq x y z
N MET A 1 28.43 -49.75 -80.56
CA MET A 1 27.55 -48.57 -80.40
C MET A 1 26.56 -48.87 -79.28
N PRO A 2 26.60 -48.14 -78.14
CA PRO A 2 25.66 -48.32 -77.04
C PRO A 2 24.50 -47.30 -77.10
N ARG A 3 23.32 -47.69 -76.59
CA ARG A 3 22.12 -46.84 -76.51
C ARG A 3 21.95 -46.28 -75.09
N SER A 4 21.51 -45.03 -75.03
CA SER A 4 21.58 -44.07 -73.92
C SER A 4 20.57 -44.29 -72.79
N LYS A 5 20.99 -43.86 -71.60
CA LYS A 5 20.25 -43.77 -70.34
C LYS A 5 19.25 -42.61 -70.32
N THR A 6 18.13 -42.79 -69.63
CA THR A 6 17.40 -41.77 -68.86
C THR A 6 16.65 -42.49 -67.74
N LEU A 7 16.82 -42.02 -66.49
CA LEU A 7 16.17 -42.53 -65.27
C LEU A 7 14.90 -41.72 -64.99
N PRO A 8 13.79 -42.33 -64.56
CA PRO A 8 12.68 -41.61 -63.94
C PRO A 8 12.56 -41.88 -62.44
N ASP A 9 12.20 -40.79 -61.76
CA ASP A 9 11.33 -40.56 -60.60
C ASP A 9 10.96 -41.72 -59.64
N ARG A 10 11.08 -41.44 -58.33
CA ARG A 10 10.66 -42.32 -57.23
C ARG A 10 9.53 -41.64 -56.44
N SER A 11 8.32 -42.18 -56.58
CA SER A 11 7.22 -42.00 -55.65
C SER A 11 6.69 -43.38 -55.27
N GLU A 12 6.96 -43.87 -54.05
CA GLU A 12 6.21 -44.97 -53.46
C GLU A 12 5.98 -44.73 -51.96
N GLU A 13 4.72 -44.95 -51.58
CA GLU A 13 4.08 -44.76 -50.30
C GLU A 13 4.61 -45.74 -49.25
N GLN A 14 4.96 -45.24 -48.06
CA GLN A 14 5.21 -46.07 -46.88
C GLN A 14 3.91 -46.26 -46.08
N THR A 15 3.52 -47.53 -45.97
CA THR A 15 2.50 -48.05 -45.08
C THR A 15 3.02 -48.04 -43.64
N TRP A 16 2.24 -47.45 -42.73
CA TRP A 16 2.50 -47.44 -41.29
C TRP A 16 1.69 -48.55 -40.60
N VAL A 17 2.36 -49.46 -39.88
CA VAL A 17 1.75 -50.30 -38.85
C VAL A 17 2.61 -50.28 -37.58
N VAL A 18 2.17 -49.43 -36.64
CA VAL A 18 2.10 -49.57 -35.16
C VAL A 18 3.34 -50.05 -34.38
N SER A 19 3.94 -49.09 -33.64
CA SER A 19 4.71 -49.32 -32.40
C SER A 19 3.79 -49.21 -31.16
N PRO A 20 4.16 -49.77 -29.99
CA PRO A 20 3.34 -49.74 -28.79
C PRO A 20 3.23 -48.31 -28.22
N LYS A 21 2.02 -47.96 -27.82
CA LYS A 21 1.58 -46.68 -27.24
C LYS A 21 2.57 -46.10 -26.22
N ALA A 22 3.23 -45.01 -26.61
CA ALA A 22 3.48 -43.91 -25.69
C ALA A 22 2.12 -43.27 -25.37
N ALA A 23 1.81 -43.13 -24.09
CA ALA A 23 0.68 -42.32 -23.66
C ALA A 23 0.97 -40.85 -24.03
N ASP A 24 -0.06 -40.15 -24.52
CA ASP A 24 -0.02 -38.78 -25.01
C ASP A 24 0.73 -37.82 -24.07
N ALA A 25 1.87 -37.33 -24.53
CA ALA A 25 2.58 -36.19 -23.94
C ALA A 25 2.79 -35.14 -25.02
N THR A 26 1.72 -34.51 -25.53
CA THR A 26 1.83 -33.36 -26.44
C THR A 26 0.60 -32.45 -26.39
N THR A 27 0.52 -31.58 -25.38
CA THR A 27 0.18 -30.14 -25.47
C THR A 27 0.39 -29.50 -24.08
N PRO A 28 0.79 -28.21 -23.97
CA PRO A 28 0.82 -27.46 -22.71
C PRO A 28 -0.52 -27.44 -21.95
N GLU A 29 -1.60 -27.83 -22.62
CA GLU A 29 -2.98 -27.85 -22.13
C GLU A 29 -3.25 -28.99 -21.12
N ASN A 30 -2.40 -30.02 -21.06
CA ASN A 30 -2.62 -31.20 -20.21
C ASN A 30 -1.96 -31.12 -18.81
N TRP A 31 -1.25 -30.04 -18.47
CA TRP A 31 -0.42 -30.01 -17.26
C TRP A 31 -1.12 -29.58 -15.97
N GLY A 32 -2.44 -29.37 -15.93
CA GLY A 32 -3.13 -28.95 -14.70
C GLY A 32 -2.63 -27.64 -14.05
N MET A 33 -1.60 -27.00 -14.61
CA MET A 33 -1.03 -25.75 -14.16
C MET A 33 -2.11 -24.68 -14.26
N ARG A 34 -2.29 -23.87 -13.20
CA ARG A 34 -3.04 -22.62 -13.27
C ARG A 34 -2.60 -21.92 -14.56
N ARG A 35 -3.52 -21.66 -15.50
CA ARG A 35 -3.21 -21.25 -16.88
C ARG A 35 -2.53 -19.87 -16.92
N LEU A 36 -1.25 -19.83 -16.58
CA LEU A 36 -0.31 -18.76 -16.82
C LEU A 36 0.91 -19.39 -17.47
N ALA A 37 0.72 -19.82 -18.71
CA ALA A 37 1.84 -20.08 -19.61
C ALA A 37 2.38 -18.71 -20.07
N VAL A 38 3.53 -18.28 -19.56
CA VAL A 38 4.28 -17.15 -20.15
C VAL A 38 5.03 -17.66 -21.39
N PRO A 39 4.58 -17.31 -22.61
CA PRO A 39 5.52 -16.86 -23.65
C PRO A 39 4.89 -15.80 -24.61
N PRO A 40 5.59 -15.22 -25.60
CA PRO A 40 7.01 -14.89 -25.74
C PRO A 40 7.28 -13.36 -25.73
N ARG A 41 6.24 -12.50 -25.84
CA ARG A 41 6.41 -11.04 -26.04
C ARG A 41 6.98 -10.28 -24.84
N ARG A 42 6.97 -10.86 -23.64
CA ARG A 42 7.33 -10.15 -22.40
C ARG A 42 8.62 -10.59 -21.72
N VAL A 43 9.21 -11.73 -22.08
CA VAL A 43 10.60 -12.02 -21.65
C VAL A 43 11.52 -10.93 -22.21
N GLU A 44 11.30 -10.51 -23.46
CA GLU A 44 11.95 -9.33 -24.07
C GLU A 44 11.68 -8.03 -23.28
N SER A 45 10.45 -7.78 -22.82
CA SER A 45 10.13 -6.56 -22.03
C SER A 45 10.70 -6.54 -20.61
N ASN A 46 10.83 -7.72 -19.97
CA ASN A 46 11.51 -7.87 -18.69
C ASN A 46 13.03 -7.68 -18.86
N ARG A 47 13.58 -8.15 -20.00
CA ARG A 47 14.96 -7.93 -20.43
C ARG A 47 15.27 -6.44 -20.65
N GLU A 48 14.43 -5.71 -21.37
CA GLU A 48 14.60 -4.27 -21.63
C GLU A 48 14.58 -3.42 -20.35
N ARG A 49 13.73 -3.76 -19.37
CA ARG A 49 13.60 -2.99 -18.11
C ARG A 49 14.61 -3.39 -17.02
N ARG A 50 15.24 -4.57 -17.12
CA ARG A 50 16.36 -5.01 -16.25
C ARG A 50 17.74 -4.71 -16.84
N ALA A 51 17.81 -4.28 -18.10
CA ALA A 51 19.02 -3.81 -18.79
C ALA A 51 19.55 -2.47 -18.22
N GLY A 52 19.90 -2.45 -16.93
CA GLY A 52 20.50 -1.31 -16.25
C GLY A 52 19.58 -0.10 -16.06
N LYS A 53 19.99 0.81 -15.18
CA LYS A 53 19.38 2.15 -15.11
C LYS A 53 19.56 2.82 -16.49
N PRO A 54 18.58 3.60 -16.97
CA PRO A 54 18.79 4.45 -18.15
C PRO A 54 20.07 5.27 -17.91
N VAL A 55 20.94 5.31 -18.91
CA VAL A 55 22.21 6.02 -18.82
C VAL A 55 21.89 7.49 -18.51
N ASN A 56 22.34 7.96 -17.34
CA ASN A 56 22.18 9.35 -16.99
C ASN A 56 23.18 10.17 -17.82
N PHE A 57 22.67 10.89 -18.82
CA PHE A 57 23.50 11.73 -19.67
C PHE A 57 23.86 13.07 -19.00
N ASP A 58 23.25 13.41 -17.86
CA ASP A 58 23.52 14.64 -17.11
C ASP A 58 24.95 14.69 -16.53
N ASP A 59 25.60 13.53 -16.38
CA ASP A 59 26.98 13.42 -15.87
C ASP A 59 28.05 13.44 -16.98
N LEU A 60 27.67 13.64 -18.25
CA LEU A 60 28.62 13.75 -19.35
C LEU A 60 29.41 15.08 -19.26
N PRO A 61 30.72 15.08 -19.60
CA PRO A 61 31.45 16.33 -19.75
C PRO A 61 30.76 17.24 -20.79
N ASP A 62 30.72 18.55 -20.57
CA ASP A 62 30.12 19.54 -21.50
C ASP A 62 30.64 19.43 -22.95
N SER A 63 31.81 18.82 -23.15
CA SER A 63 32.42 18.58 -24.47
C SER A 63 31.97 17.30 -25.17
N ALA A 64 31.24 16.40 -24.49
CA ALA A 64 30.76 15.15 -25.06
C ALA A 64 29.50 15.41 -25.89
N SER A 65 29.62 15.30 -27.21
CA SER A 65 28.46 15.40 -28.10
C SER A 65 27.50 14.24 -27.86
N THR A 66 26.25 14.55 -27.51
CA THR A 66 25.12 13.60 -27.47
C THR A 66 24.26 13.69 -28.73
N MET A 67 24.65 14.50 -29.72
CA MET A 67 23.96 14.54 -31.01
C MET A 67 24.15 13.23 -31.76
N PHE A 68 23.16 12.35 -31.66
CA PHE A 68 22.83 11.41 -32.73
C PHE A 68 22.07 12.20 -33.78
N GLU A 69 22.76 13.00 -34.59
CA GLU A 69 22.19 13.46 -35.86
C GLU A 69 21.70 12.21 -36.60
N ASP A 70 20.51 12.28 -37.20
CA ASP A 70 19.95 11.30 -38.13
C ASP A 70 21.01 10.92 -39.19
N LEU A 71 21.87 9.97 -38.83
CA LEU A 71 22.84 9.36 -39.70
C LEU A 71 22.06 8.34 -40.54
N GLU A 72 21.17 8.85 -41.38
CA GLU A 72 20.65 8.17 -42.57
C GLU A 72 21.76 7.97 -43.62
N ARG A 73 22.95 7.50 -43.20
CA ARG A 73 23.92 6.84 -44.08
C ARG A 73 23.97 5.37 -43.66
N ARG A 74 23.14 4.58 -44.34
CA ARG A 74 22.93 3.13 -44.26
C ARG A 74 24.18 2.30 -44.64
N LEU A 75 25.32 2.51 -43.96
CA LEU A 75 26.49 1.62 -44.05
C LEU A 75 26.39 0.47 -43.05
N GLU A 76 25.85 0.74 -41.87
CA GLU A 76 25.73 -0.25 -40.80
C GLU A 76 24.53 -1.17 -41.03
N GLN A 77 24.71 -2.45 -40.71
CA GLN A 77 23.73 -3.49 -40.93
C GLN A 77 23.70 -4.44 -39.73
N HIS A 78 22.50 -4.70 -39.20
CA HIS A 78 22.28 -5.83 -38.30
C HIS A 78 22.19 -7.11 -39.14
N VAL A 79 22.96 -8.14 -38.78
CA VAL A 79 22.97 -9.43 -39.46
C VAL A 79 22.30 -10.46 -38.57
N GLY A 80 21.08 -10.87 -38.90
CA GLY A 80 20.28 -11.74 -38.03
C GLY A 80 19.63 -10.97 -36.87
N ALA A 81 19.58 -11.57 -35.68
CA ALA A 81 19.15 -10.91 -34.45
C ALA A 81 20.24 -9.96 -33.93
N ASN A 82 19.85 -8.85 -33.29
CA ASN A 82 20.80 -7.92 -32.68
C ASN A 82 21.49 -8.57 -31.47
N ASP A 83 22.82 -8.67 -31.51
CA ASP A 83 23.67 -9.29 -30.47
C ASP A 83 24.50 -8.25 -29.69
N LEU A 84 24.16 -6.96 -29.83
CA LEU A 84 24.83 -5.89 -29.10
C LEU A 84 24.40 -5.87 -27.63
N VAL A 85 25.39 -5.95 -26.74
CA VAL A 85 25.26 -5.74 -25.30
C VAL A 85 26.14 -4.58 -24.84
N PRO A 86 25.77 -3.85 -23.77
CA PRO A 86 26.58 -2.76 -23.25
C PRO A 86 27.92 -3.26 -22.70
N ALA A 87 28.98 -2.46 -22.81
CA ALA A 87 30.34 -2.90 -22.45
C ALA A 87 30.50 -3.37 -20.99
N TYR A 88 29.75 -2.78 -20.05
CA TYR A 88 29.76 -3.18 -18.63
C TYR A 88 29.27 -4.62 -18.41
N TRP A 89 28.60 -5.23 -19.39
CA TRP A 89 28.17 -6.63 -19.37
C TRP A 89 29.35 -7.59 -19.13
N LEU A 90 30.54 -7.27 -19.66
CA LEU A 90 31.75 -8.05 -19.43
C LEU A 90 32.24 -7.94 -17.98
N GLU A 91 32.07 -6.79 -17.34
CA GLU A 91 32.43 -6.59 -15.93
C GLU A 91 31.53 -7.42 -15.01
N GLN A 92 30.23 -7.48 -15.32
CA GLN A 92 29.28 -8.34 -14.62
C GLN A 92 29.63 -9.82 -14.77
N GLY A 93 29.93 -10.27 -16.00
CA GLY A 93 30.40 -11.63 -16.25
C GLY A 93 31.70 -11.97 -15.51
N ALA A 94 32.65 -11.03 -15.46
CA ALA A 94 33.87 -11.20 -14.68
C ALA A 94 33.59 -11.33 -13.18
N ALA A 95 32.66 -10.54 -12.64
CA ALA A 95 32.24 -10.64 -11.24
C ALA A 95 31.57 -12.00 -10.94
N ARG A 96 30.64 -12.47 -11.80
CA ARG A 96 30.02 -13.81 -11.66
C ARG A 96 31.06 -14.92 -11.75
N SER A 97 32.01 -14.81 -12.67
CA SER A 97 33.06 -15.82 -12.84
C SER A 97 33.91 -16.01 -11.58
N ARG A 98 34.12 -14.96 -10.77
CA ARG A 98 34.89 -15.05 -9.51
C ARG A 98 34.23 -15.96 -8.46
N THR A 99 32.90 -16.02 -8.45
CA THR A 99 32.13 -16.86 -7.52
C THR A 99 32.26 -18.36 -7.77
N VAL A 100 32.75 -18.74 -8.96
CA VAL A 100 32.88 -20.14 -9.39
C VAL A 100 34.24 -20.70 -8.98
N CYS A 101 34.25 -21.93 -8.51
CA CYS A 101 35.43 -22.66 -8.07
C CYS A 101 35.49 -24.06 -8.71
N LYS A 102 36.69 -24.63 -8.71
CA LYS A 102 36.86 -26.05 -8.97
C LYS A 102 36.65 -26.80 -7.67
N VAL A 103 35.85 -27.87 -7.71
CA VAL A 103 35.67 -28.78 -6.57
C VAL A 103 36.51 -30.01 -6.82
N ASP A 104 37.48 -30.28 -5.95
CA ASP A 104 38.22 -31.55 -5.92
C ASP A 104 37.62 -32.43 -4.82
N ALA A 105 37.09 -33.60 -5.20
CA ALA A 105 36.40 -34.52 -4.31
C ALA A 105 37.05 -35.90 -4.33
N SER A 106 36.93 -36.63 -3.23
CA SER A 106 37.43 -38.00 -3.11
C SER A 106 36.65 -38.80 -2.08
N GLY A 107 36.67 -40.12 -2.22
CA GLY A 107 35.89 -41.02 -1.36
C GLY A 107 35.10 -41.99 -2.21
N GLN A 108 33.87 -42.27 -1.79
CA GLN A 108 32.94 -43.13 -2.51
C GLN A 108 31.98 -42.25 -3.33
N ASP A 109 32.03 -42.36 -4.66
CA ASP A 109 31.14 -41.64 -5.57
C ASP A 109 29.67 -42.07 -5.41
N TYR A 110 28.75 -41.37 -6.05
CA TYR A 110 27.31 -41.67 -6.00
C TYR A 110 26.94 -43.07 -6.51
N ARG A 111 27.83 -43.72 -7.28
CA ARG A 111 27.67 -45.11 -7.76
C ARG A 111 28.37 -46.14 -6.87
N GLY A 112 28.88 -45.74 -5.71
CA GLY A 112 29.54 -46.62 -4.77
C GLY A 112 31.02 -46.92 -5.08
N ARG A 113 31.64 -46.25 -6.05
CA ARG A 113 33.04 -46.50 -6.47
C ARG A 113 34.00 -45.59 -5.72
N SER A 114 35.13 -46.15 -5.26
CA SER A 114 36.16 -45.36 -4.60
C SER A 114 37.10 -44.67 -5.59
N GLY A 115 37.39 -43.39 -5.38
CA GLY A 115 38.30 -42.64 -6.23
C GLY A 115 38.45 -41.17 -5.85
N ALA A 116 39.05 -40.40 -6.76
CA ALA A 116 39.09 -38.95 -6.73
C ALA A 116 38.60 -38.42 -8.08
N TRP A 117 37.89 -37.31 -8.06
CA TRP A 117 37.31 -36.67 -9.22
C TRP A 117 37.22 -35.16 -8.99
N SER A 118 36.85 -34.44 -10.04
CA SER A 118 36.64 -33.00 -9.97
C SER A 118 35.31 -32.60 -10.60
N GLY A 119 34.73 -31.53 -10.08
CA GLY A 119 33.56 -30.87 -10.65
C GLY A 119 33.69 -29.36 -10.56
N THR A 120 32.60 -28.68 -10.88
CA THR A 120 32.44 -27.23 -10.74
C THR A 120 31.51 -26.96 -9.55
N GLY A 121 31.77 -25.89 -8.80
CA GLY A 121 30.86 -25.41 -7.78
C GLY A 121 30.91 -23.89 -7.71
N PHE A 122 29.94 -23.26 -7.07
CA PHE A 122 29.88 -21.79 -6.97
C PHE A 122 29.18 -21.33 -5.71
N LEU A 123 29.50 -20.11 -5.27
CA LEU A 123 28.92 -19.53 -4.07
C LEU A 123 27.53 -18.97 -4.34
N VAL A 124 26.59 -19.28 -3.46
CA VAL A 124 25.21 -18.75 -3.46
C VAL A 124 24.95 -17.82 -2.27
N ALA A 125 25.78 -17.92 -1.24
CA ALA A 125 25.87 -16.97 -0.13
C ALA A 125 27.36 -16.88 0.30
N PRO A 126 27.74 -15.93 1.17
CA PRO A 126 29.14 -15.76 1.57
C PRO A 126 29.85 -17.06 2.01
N GLY A 127 29.15 -17.92 2.75
CA GLY A 127 29.67 -19.19 3.26
C GLY A 127 28.99 -20.45 2.70
N ILE A 128 28.21 -20.38 1.61
CA ILE A 128 27.44 -21.54 1.10
C ILE A 128 27.76 -21.79 -0.37
N LEU A 129 28.20 -23.02 -0.66
CA LEU A 129 28.54 -23.52 -1.99
C LEU A 129 27.40 -24.40 -2.54
N CYS A 130 27.09 -24.23 -3.82
CA CYS A 130 26.22 -25.11 -4.60
C CYS A 130 27.06 -25.90 -5.63
N THR A 131 26.75 -27.18 -5.80
CA THR A 131 27.28 -28.08 -6.85
C THR A 131 26.31 -29.25 -7.04
N ASN A 132 26.66 -30.25 -7.83
CA ASN A 132 25.82 -31.42 -8.04
C ASN A 132 26.02 -32.48 -6.96
N HIS A 133 24.97 -33.27 -6.73
CA HIS A 133 25.06 -34.46 -5.88
C HIS A 133 26.10 -35.44 -6.39
N HIS A 134 26.17 -35.71 -7.69
CA HIS A 134 27.20 -36.63 -8.18
C HIS A 134 28.63 -36.08 -8.07
N VAL A 135 28.82 -34.80 -7.76
CA VAL A 135 30.13 -34.22 -7.40
C VAL A 135 30.38 -34.38 -5.90
N ILE A 136 29.39 -34.05 -5.05
CA ILE A 136 29.44 -34.21 -3.59
C ILE A 136 28.18 -34.96 -3.11
N ASN A 137 28.27 -36.27 -3.02
CA ASN A 137 27.10 -37.14 -2.77
C ASN A 137 26.85 -37.43 -1.28
N SER A 138 27.78 -37.11 -0.39
CA SER A 138 27.67 -37.42 1.04
C SER A 138 28.49 -36.47 1.89
N ARG A 139 28.17 -36.44 3.20
CA ARG A 139 28.95 -35.68 4.20
C ARG A 139 30.41 -36.13 4.25
N ASP A 140 30.68 -37.43 4.11
CA ASP A 140 32.04 -37.98 4.09
C ASP A 140 32.85 -37.48 2.89
N VAL A 141 32.21 -37.36 1.72
CA VAL A 141 32.84 -36.79 0.53
C VAL A 141 33.04 -35.28 0.70
N ALA A 142 32.05 -34.57 1.25
CA ALA A 142 32.14 -33.15 1.53
C ALA A 142 33.31 -32.79 2.46
N ASP A 143 33.49 -33.52 3.56
CA ASP A 143 34.59 -33.31 4.52
C ASP A 143 35.98 -33.41 3.86
N ARG A 144 36.10 -34.29 2.86
CA ARG A 144 37.35 -34.52 2.11
C ARG A 144 37.52 -33.58 0.92
N ALA A 145 36.42 -32.99 0.45
CA ALA A 145 36.41 -32.15 -0.74
C ALA A 145 37.01 -30.77 -0.46
N ARG A 146 37.53 -30.13 -1.51
CA ARG A 146 38.13 -28.79 -1.44
C ARG A 146 37.59 -27.91 -2.57
N ALA A 147 37.25 -26.67 -2.23
CA ALA A 147 36.86 -25.64 -3.19
C ALA A 147 38.07 -24.76 -3.53
N LEU A 148 38.46 -24.73 -4.81
CA LEU A 148 39.62 -24.01 -5.32
C LEU A 148 39.14 -22.79 -6.13
N PHE A 149 39.13 -21.62 -5.50
CA PHE A 149 38.81 -20.34 -6.12
C PHE A 149 40.02 -19.78 -6.86
N ASP A 150 39.75 -18.96 -7.88
CA ASP A 150 40.77 -18.42 -8.79
C ASP A 150 41.67 -19.50 -9.41
N PHE A 151 41.17 -20.74 -9.56
CA PHE A 151 41.81 -21.78 -10.39
C PHE A 151 41.65 -21.46 -11.89
N ALA A 152 42.22 -20.34 -12.33
CA ALA A 152 42.03 -19.76 -13.64
C ALA A 152 43.34 -19.17 -14.20
N ALA A 153 43.40 -19.01 -15.51
CA ALA A 153 44.57 -18.42 -16.17
C ALA A 153 44.64 -16.89 -15.93
N THR A 154 45.85 -16.34 -16.00
CA THR A 154 46.09 -14.91 -16.19
C THR A 154 46.19 -14.59 -17.69
N PRO A 155 46.00 -13.32 -18.12
CA PRO A 155 46.17 -12.95 -19.53
C PRO A 155 47.54 -13.30 -20.12
N GLU A 156 48.57 -13.41 -19.27
CA GLU A 156 49.95 -13.76 -19.63
C GLU A 156 50.17 -15.27 -19.73
N GLY A 157 49.13 -16.09 -19.52
CA GLY A 157 49.20 -17.56 -19.55
C GLY A 157 49.69 -18.20 -18.25
N GLY A 158 49.84 -17.44 -17.16
CA GLY A 158 50.10 -17.96 -15.83
C GLY A 158 48.83 -18.50 -15.15
N VAL A 159 48.96 -19.08 -13.96
CA VAL A 159 47.80 -19.43 -13.11
C VAL A 159 47.65 -18.37 -12.03
N ARG A 160 46.43 -17.93 -11.76
CA ARG A 160 46.13 -17.01 -10.66
C ARG A 160 46.47 -17.66 -9.31
N LYS A 161 46.57 -16.84 -8.26
CA LYS A 161 46.79 -17.33 -6.89
C LYS A 161 45.54 -18.09 -6.43
N VAL A 162 45.62 -19.41 -6.44
CA VAL A 162 44.53 -20.29 -6.03
C VAL A 162 44.28 -20.14 -4.53
N ALA A 163 43.03 -19.91 -4.15
CA ALA A 163 42.59 -19.95 -2.76
C ALA A 163 41.79 -21.24 -2.53
N THR A 164 42.20 -22.03 -1.54
CA THR A 164 41.61 -23.34 -1.25
C THR A 164 40.89 -23.31 0.08
N TYR A 165 39.62 -23.75 0.08
CA TYR A 165 38.77 -23.80 1.26
C TYR A 165 38.28 -25.23 1.52
N ALA A 166 38.16 -25.59 2.80
CA ALA A 166 37.49 -26.81 3.22
C ALA A 166 35.97 -26.60 3.28
N LEU A 167 35.21 -27.67 3.03
CA LEU A 167 33.76 -27.67 3.19
C LEU A 167 33.39 -28.08 4.62
N ARG A 168 32.23 -27.64 5.08
CA ARG A 168 31.74 -27.76 6.45
C ARG A 168 30.36 -28.43 6.49
N PRO A 169 30.26 -29.72 6.11
CA PRO A 169 28.97 -30.41 6.10
C PRO A 169 28.36 -30.59 7.50
N ASP A 170 29.14 -30.41 8.56
CA ASP A 170 28.69 -30.33 9.95
C ASP A 170 27.87 -29.06 10.25
N THR A 171 28.11 -27.99 9.49
CA THR A 171 27.42 -26.70 9.65
C THR A 171 26.17 -26.62 8.78
N LEU A 172 26.28 -27.00 7.51
CA LEU A 172 25.16 -27.07 6.57
C LEU A 172 25.49 -28.08 5.48
N PHE A 173 24.56 -29.02 5.25
CA PHE A 173 24.63 -30.01 4.18
C PHE A 173 23.23 -30.47 3.81
N TRP A 174 22.79 -30.15 2.60
CA TRP A 174 21.56 -30.68 2.00
C TRP A 174 21.89 -31.18 0.59
N THR A 175 21.36 -32.33 0.21
CA THR A 175 21.68 -32.97 -1.07
C THR A 175 20.48 -33.72 -1.61
N SER A 176 20.32 -33.71 -2.94
CA SER A 176 19.27 -34.42 -3.67
C SER A 176 19.92 -35.37 -4.69
N PRO A 177 19.62 -36.68 -4.68
CA PRO A 177 20.24 -37.70 -5.54
C PRO A 177 20.17 -37.38 -7.04
N VAL A 178 20.87 -38.16 -7.86
CA VAL A 178 20.76 -38.03 -9.32
C VAL A 178 19.33 -38.28 -9.80
N VAL A 179 18.98 -37.71 -10.96
CA VAL A 179 17.64 -37.86 -11.57
C VAL A 179 17.22 -39.32 -11.75
N GLU A 180 18.16 -40.19 -12.13
CA GLU A 180 17.94 -41.64 -12.28
C GLU A 180 17.50 -42.33 -10.97
N ASP A 181 17.93 -41.78 -9.83
CA ASP A 181 17.59 -42.26 -8.48
C ASP A 181 16.43 -41.45 -7.89
N GLY A 182 15.75 -40.65 -8.70
CA GLY A 182 14.60 -39.87 -8.26
C GLY A 182 14.97 -38.63 -7.45
N GLY A 183 16.04 -37.92 -7.80
CA GLY A 183 16.39 -36.64 -7.20
C GLY A 183 16.55 -35.51 -8.22
N LEU A 184 17.24 -34.44 -7.82
CA LEU A 184 17.49 -33.22 -8.61
C LEU A 184 18.99 -32.99 -8.91
N ASP A 185 19.85 -33.93 -8.53
CA ASP A 185 21.31 -33.86 -8.69
C ASP A 185 21.96 -32.57 -8.17
N VAL A 186 21.65 -32.18 -6.94
CA VAL A 186 22.12 -30.91 -6.36
C VAL A 186 22.62 -31.11 -4.93
N THR A 187 23.61 -30.31 -4.52
CA THR A 187 24.13 -30.26 -3.15
C THR A 187 24.45 -28.82 -2.75
N PHE A 188 23.98 -28.45 -1.57
CA PHE A 188 24.35 -27.23 -0.86
C PHE A 188 25.16 -27.60 0.36
N VAL A 189 26.29 -26.93 0.55
CA VAL A 189 27.22 -27.22 1.64
C VAL A 189 27.90 -25.94 2.14
N ALA A 190 28.07 -25.80 3.45
CA ALA A 190 28.82 -24.68 4.00
C ALA A 190 30.31 -24.75 3.65
N VAL A 191 30.97 -23.61 3.62
CA VAL A 191 32.40 -23.45 3.34
C VAL A 191 33.06 -22.69 4.49
N GLU A 192 34.27 -23.07 4.84
CA GLU A 192 35.04 -22.41 5.88
C GLU A 192 35.38 -20.94 5.52
N GLY A 193 35.16 -20.01 6.46
CA GLY A 193 35.72 -18.65 6.40
C GLY A 193 35.08 -17.68 5.40
N ASP A 194 33.80 -17.89 5.05
CA ASP A 194 32.98 -16.99 4.22
C ASP A 194 33.67 -16.44 2.95
N PRO A 195 34.15 -17.31 2.04
CA PRO A 195 34.90 -16.91 0.85
C PRO A 195 34.17 -15.89 -0.04
N GLY A 196 32.84 -15.81 0.03
CA GLY A 196 32.06 -14.85 -0.74
C GLY A 196 32.28 -13.39 -0.35
N GLU A 197 32.86 -13.07 0.80
CA GLU A 197 33.33 -11.71 1.09
C GLU A 197 34.45 -11.27 0.12
N THR A 198 35.21 -12.23 -0.41
CA THR A 198 36.32 -11.99 -1.35
C THR A 198 35.92 -12.24 -2.82
N PHE A 199 35.12 -13.26 -3.06
CA PHE A 199 34.78 -13.73 -4.41
C PHE A 199 33.38 -13.32 -4.87
N GLY A 200 32.55 -12.80 -3.97
CA GLY A 200 31.12 -12.57 -4.18
C GLY A 200 30.30 -13.86 -4.06
N SER A 201 28.99 -13.71 -4.19
CA SER A 201 28.03 -14.82 -4.26
C SER A 201 26.95 -14.55 -5.30
N ASN A 202 26.29 -15.61 -5.77
CA ASN A 202 25.18 -15.52 -6.71
C ASN A 202 23.86 -15.50 -5.96
N GLN A 203 23.05 -14.47 -6.19
CA GLN A 203 21.68 -14.44 -5.71
C GLN A 203 20.87 -15.51 -6.44
N ILE A 204 20.12 -16.31 -5.68
CA ILE A 204 19.22 -17.32 -6.26
C ILE A 204 17.80 -16.74 -6.31
N LEU A 205 17.21 -16.74 -7.50
CA LEU A 205 15.84 -16.31 -7.72
C LEU A 205 14.92 -17.53 -7.87
N ARG A 206 13.68 -17.41 -7.38
CA ARG A 206 12.64 -18.43 -7.51
C ARG A 206 11.94 -18.44 -8.89
N GLN A 207 12.41 -17.60 -9.81
CA GLN A 207 11.74 -17.33 -11.07
C GLN A 207 11.80 -18.52 -12.02
N SER A 208 10.63 -18.96 -12.48
CA SER A 208 10.45 -20.07 -13.42
C SER A 208 10.63 -19.64 -14.88
N PHE A 209 10.46 -18.34 -15.18
CA PHE A 209 10.51 -17.78 -16.54
C PHE A 209 11.56 -16.66 -16.72
N ALA A 210 12.80 -16.88 -16.28
CA ALA A 210 13.87 -15.88 -16.40
C ALA A 210 14.59 -15.85 -17.77
N ALA A 211 14.21 -16.70 -18.72
CA ALA A 211 14.73 -16.77 -20.09
C ALA A 211 13.66 -17.32 -21.06
N ALA A 212 13.72 -16.93 -22.33
CA ALA A 212 12.89 -17.46 -23.41
C ALA A 212 13.68 -18.40 -24.32
N GLU A 213 12.99 -19.28 -25.05
CA GLU A 213 13.64 -20.04 -26.13
C GLU A 213 14.34 -19.07 -27.10
N MET A 214 15.50 -19.48 -27.60
CA MET A 214 16.44 -18.69 -28.40
C MET A 214 17.28 -17.65 -27.63
N ASP A 215 17.05 -17.44 -26.34
CA ASP A 215 17.94 -16.59 -25.51
C ASP A 215 19.33 -17.22 -25.32
N LYS A 216 20.29 -16.37 -24.95
CA LYS A 216 21.66 -16.77 -24.64
C LYS A 216 21.78 -17.19 -23.17
N LEU A 217 22.45 -18.31 -22.92
CA LEU A 217 22.73 -18.84 -21.59
C LEU A 217 24.25 -18.96 -21.37
N ASN A 218 24.78 -18.23 -20.42
CA ASN A 218 26.22 -18.14 -20.18
C ASN A 218 26.66 -19.16 -19.13
N ILE A 219 27.78 -19.86 -19.36
CA ILE A 219 28.27 -20.91 -18.45
C ILE A 219 29.71 -20.65 -18.08
N VAL A 220 30.01 -20.72 -16.79
CA VAL A 220 31.37 -20.63 -16.25
C VAL A 220 31.71 -21.95 -15.56
N GLN A 221 32.80 -22.60 -15.97
CA GLN A 221 33.00 -24.02 -15.65
C GLN A 221 34.47 -24.44 -15.58
N HIS A 222 34.70 -25.64 -15.04
CA HIS A 222 36.00 -26.32 -15.02
C HIS A 222 35.95 -27.62 -15.86
N PRO A 223 35.86 -27.51 -17.20
CA PRO A 223 35.77 -28.68 -18.08
C PRO A 223 37.06 -29.51 -18.00
N GLY A 224 36.93 -30.82 -17.93
CA GLY A 224 38.02 -31.75 -17.67
C GLY A 224 38.71 -31.57 -16.30
N GLY A 225 38.16 -30.76 -15.39
CA GLY A 225 38.86 -30.31 -14.19
C GLY A 225 40.01 -29.32 -14.47
N ARG A 226 40.05 -28.72 -15.67
CA ARG A 226 41.08 -27.77 -16.09
C ARG A 226 40.87 -26.39 -15.45
N LEU A 227 41.74 -25.43 -15.83
CA LEU A 227 41.56 -24.03 -15.48
C LEU A 227 40.18 -23.55 -15.94
N LYS A 228 39.62 -22.58 -15.21
CA LYS A 228 38.29 -22.02 -15.46
C LYS A 228 38.14 -21.55 -16.91
N GLU A 229 37.09 -22.00 -17.57
CA GLU A 229 36.71 -21.66 -18.94
C GLU A 229 35.26 -21.14 -18.96
N VAL A 230 34.90 -20.37 -19.99
CA VAL A 230 33.56 -19.76 -20.13
C VAL A 230 33.00 -20.06 -21.52
N ALA A 231 31.75 -20.49 -21.60
CA ALA A 231 31.03 -20.67 -22.84
C ALA A 231 30.04 -19.50 -23.05
N LEU A 232 30.41 -18.56 -23.93
CA LEU A 232 29.62 -17.36 -24.30
C LEU A 232 29.18 -17.37 -25.78
N ARG A 233 29.61 -18.39 -26.53
CA ARG A 233 29.37 -18.52 -27.98
C ARG A 233 28.65 -19.84 -28.19
N ASP A 234 27.69 -19.86 -29.11
CA ASP A 234 26.81 -21.02 -29.38
C ASP A 234 26.14 -21.57 -28.12
N ASN A 235 25.56 -20.67 -27.34
CA ASN A 235 25.09 -20.89 -25.98
C ASN A 235 23.55 -20.74 -25.83
N THR A 236 22.81 -21.16 -26.86
CA THR A 236 21.38 -20.84 -27.01
C THR A 236 20.46 -21.79 -26.25
N LEU A 237 19.46 -21.25 -25.54
CA LEU A 237 18.34 -21.98 -24.95
C LEU A 237 17.45 -22.56 -26.07
N VAL A 238 17.28 -23.88 -26.10
CA VAL A 238 16.52 -24.58 -27.16
C VAL A 238 15.20 -25.18 -26.69
N PHE A 239 15.07 -25.45 -25.38
CA PHE A 239 13.84 -25.95 -24.78
C PHE A 239 13.83 -25.64 -23.29
N GLN A 240 12.65 -25.51 -22.71
CA GLN A 240 12.48 -25.46 -21.26
C GLN A 240 11.11 -25.95 -20.84
N ASP A 241 11.02 -26.50 -19.63
CA ASP A 241 9.75 -26.74 -18.93
C ASP A 241 9.82 -26.16 -17.50
N ALA A 242 8.89 -26.54 -16.61
CA ALA A 242 8.88 -26.08 -15.21
C ALA A 242 10.11 -26.55 -14.40
N ARG A 243 10.85 -27.54 -14.89
CA ARG A 243 11.88 -28.28 -14.15
C ARG A 243 13.26 -28.07 -14.71
N VAL A 244 13.40 -28.08 -16.03
CA VAL A 244 14.69 -28.10 -16.72
C VAL A 244 14.77 -27.09 -17.85
N VAL A 245 16.01 -26.75 -18.21
CA VAL A 245 16.35 -26.05 -19.44
C VAL A 245 17.27 -26.93 -20.27
N HIS A 246 17.06 -26.95 -21.59
CA HIS A 246 17.99 -27.53 -22.55
C HIS A 246 18.65 -26.43 -23.37
N TYR A 247 19.97 -26.48 -23.48
CA TYR A 247 20.71 -25.44 -24.18
C TYR A 247 21.91 -26.00 -24.93
N ARG A 248 22.19 -25.41 -26.09
CA ARG A 248 23.44 -25.69 -26.82
C ARG A 248 24.55 -24.96 -26.10
N SER A 249 25.66 -25.64 -25.83
CA SER A 249 26.90 -25.06 -25.31
C SER A 249 27.96 -26.16 -25.25
N ASP A 250 29.23 -25.80 -25.23
CA ASP A 250 30.31 -26.76 -25.04
C ASP A 250 30.48 -27.09 -23.55
N THR A 251 30.39 -28.38 -23.21
CA THR A 251 30.67 -28.90 -21.86
C THR A 251 31.48 -30.19 -21.95
N GLU A 252 32.29 -30.46 -20.94
CA GLU A 252 33.05 -31.72 -20.80
C GLU A 252 32.91 -32.28 -19.37
N THR A 253 33.32 -33.54 -19.15
CA THR A 253 33.41 -34.12 -17.80
C THR A 253 34.13 -33.17 -16.83
N GLY A 254 33.56 -32.84 -15.68
CA GLY A 254 34.08 -31.82 -14.75
C GLY A 254 33.33 -30.48 -14.80
N SER A 255 32.54 -30.25 -15.84
CA SER A 255 31.59 -29.14 -15.93
C SER A 255 30.39 -29.29 -15.00
N SER A 256 30.11 -30.51 -14.54
CA SER A 256 29.04 -30.83 -13.58
C SER A 256 29.05 -29.89 -12.38
N GLY A 257 27.91 -29.29 -12.07
CA GLY A 257 27.78 -28.30 -11.01
C GLY A 257 28.09 -26.86 -11.45
N ALA A 258 28.29 -26.62 -12.75
CA ALA A 258 28.45 -25.27 -13.27
C ALA A 258 27.15 -24.45 -13.18
N PRO A 259 27.23 -23.16 -12.82
CA PRO A 259 26.10 -22.25 -12.91
C PRO A 259 25.79 -21.93 -14.37
N VAL A 260 24.50 -21.98 -14.71
CA VAL A 260 23.95 -21.53 -15.99
C VAL A 260 23.25 -20.20 -15.75
N TYR A 261 23.76 -19.13 -16.38
CA TYR A 261 23.21 -17.78 -16.26
C TYR A 261 22.37 -17.42 -17.47
N ASN A 262 21.37 -16.55 -17.31
CA ASN A 262 20.74 -15.89 -18.46
C ASN A 262 21.64 -14.79 -19.05
N ASP A 263 21.14 -14.10 -20.08
CA ASP A 263 21.88 -13.03 -20.75
C ASP A 263 22.12 -11.79 -19.87
N ALA A 264 21.38 -11.65 -18.77
CA ALA A 264 21.55 -10.61 -17.75
C ALA A 264 22.49 -11.02 -16.60
N TRP A 265 23.20 -12.15 -16.72
CA TRP A 265 24.06 -12.71 -15.67
C TRP A 265 23.32 -13.06 -14.36
N GLU A 266 22.03 -13.35 -14.45
CA GLU A 266 21.21 -13.90 -13.36
C GLU A 266 21.28 -15.43 -13.39
N LEU A 267 21.36 -16.06 -12.22
CA LEU A 267 21.48 -17.50 -12.08
C LEU A 267 20.14 -18.18 -12.43
N LEU A 268 20.12 -19.03 -13.46
CA LEU A 268 18.92 -19.68 -13.98
C LEU A 268 18.84 -21.16 -13.61
N ALA A 269 19.94 -21.91 -13.81
CA ALA A 269 19.95 -23.36 -13.65
C ALA A 269 21.32 -23.88 -13.19
N LEU A 270 21.32 -25.14 -12.74
CA LEU A 270 22.50 -25.91 -12.39
C LEU A 270 22.77 -26.95 -13.49
N HIS A 271 23.93 -26.88 -14.14
CA HIS A 271 24.30 -27.83 -15.18
C HIS A 271 24.56 -29.22 -14.60
N HIS A 272 23.90 -30.25 -15.14
CA HIS A 272 23.98 -31.60 -14.58
C HIS A 272 24.24 -32.73 -15.57
N ALA A 273 23.68 -32.65 -16.77
CA ALA A 273 23.77 -33.73 -17.75
C ALA A 273 23.66 -33.21 -19.19
N ALA A 274 23.77 -34.13 -20.15
CA ALA A 274 23.25 -33.91 -21.50
C ALA A 274 21.73 -34.14 -21.52
N SER A 275 21.02 -33.53 -22.46
CA SER A 275 19.61 -33.80 -22.71
C SER A 275 19.38 -35.27 -23.07
N PRO A 276 18.16 -35.82 -22.87
CA PRO A 276 17.87 -37.24 -23.15
C PRO A 276 18.14 -37.67 -24.60
N ASP A 277 18.02 -36.74 -25.55
CA ASP A 277 18.31 -36.97 -26.97
C ASP A 277 19.79 -36.76 -27.35
N GLY A 278 20.62 -36.31 -26.41
CA GLY A 278 22.06 -36.10 -26.55
C GLY A 278 22.45 -34.90 -27.42
N ASN A 279 21.51 -34.06 -27.84
CA ASN A 279 21.75 -32.95 -28.76
C ASN A 279 21.95 -31.59 -28.06
N ALA A 280 21.75 -31.53 -26.75
CA ALA A 280 21.90 -30.33 -25.93
C ALA A 280 22.43 -30.71 -24.54
N ASN A 281 22.80 -29.69 -23.75
CA ASN A 281 23.00 -29.83 -22.32
C ASN A 281 21.67 -29.66 -21.60
N GLU A 282 21.56 -30.26 -20.41
CA GLU A 282 20.44 -30.07 -19.50
C GLU A 282 20.91 -29.40 -18.20
N GLY A 283 20.13 -28.42 -17.75
CA GLY A 283 20.28 -27.80 -16.45
C GLY A 283 18.99 -27.91 -15.64
N ILE A 284 19.10 -28.21 -14.36
CA ILE A 284 17.95 -28.20 -13.43
C ILE A 284 17.70 -26.74 -13.01
N LYS A 285 16.47 -26.25 -13.18
CA LYS A 285 16.10 -24.88 -12.83
C LYS A 285 16.19 -24.66 -11.32
N PHE A 286 16.62 -23.47 -10.91
CA PHE A 286 16.61 -23.11 -9.50
C PHE A 286 15.21 -23.00 -8.90
N SER A 287 14.17 -22.68 -9.69
CA SER A 287 12.78 -22.74 -9.23
C SER A 287 12.38 -24.17 -8.79
N ALA A 288 12.73 -25.18 -9.59
CA ALA A 288 12.51 -26.59 -9.25
C ALA A 288 13.31 -27.06 -8.02
N ILE A 289 14.58 -26.63 -7.90
CA ILE A 289 15.40 -26.90 -6.70
C ILE A 289 14.76 -26.26 -5.47
N THR A 290 14.25 -25.02 -5.60
CA THR A 290 13.57 -24.33 -4.49
C THR A 290 12.34 -25.11 -4.03
N CYS A 291 11.52 -25.58 -4.97
CA CYS A 291 10.32 -26.36 -4.68
C CYS A 291 10.65 -27.61 -3.82
N ALA A 292 11.71 -28.34 -4.16
CA ALA A 292 12.12 -29.50 -3.37
C ALA A 292 12.65 -29.12 -1.97
N ILE A 293 13.44 -28.03 -1.86
CA ILE A 293 13.95 -27.55 -0.57
C ILE A 293 12.80 -27.08 0.33
N GLU A 294 11.81 -26.39 -0.23
CA GLU A 294 10.62 -25.91 0.49
C GLU A 294 9.87 -27.09 1.13
N GLN A 295 9.61 -28.16 0.35
CA GLN A 295 8.95 -29.37 0.85
C GLN A 295 9.76 -30.10 1.93
N ASP A 296 11.09 -30.15 1.82
CA ASP A 296 11.92 -30.77 2.86
C ASP A 296 11.94 -29.90 4.14
N ALA A 297 11.88 -28.58 4.01
CA ALA A 297 11.79 -27.66 5.14
C ALA A 297 10.46 -27.82 5.92
N GLU A 298 9.34 -27.98 5.22
CA GLU A 298 8.02 -28.31 5.80
C GLU A 298 8.05 -29.64 6.57
N ARG A 299 8.77 -30.64 6.05
CA ARG A 299 8.98 -31.93 6.74
C ARG A 299 9.95 -31.85 7.93
N GLY A 300 10.45 -30.67 8.25
CA GLY A 300 11.28 -30.41 9.42
C GLY A 300 12.79 -30.43 9.17
N ASP A 301 13.26 -30.46 7.91
CA ASP A 301 14.69 -30.36 7.63
C ASP A 301 15.21 -28.94 7.97
N THR A 302 16.08 -28.86 8.97
CA THR A 302 16.65 -27.60 9.47
C THR A 302 17.64 -26.95 8.50
N HIS A 303 18.38 -27.74 7.71
CA HIS A 303 19.30 -27.21 6.71
C HIS A 303 18.52 -26.69 5.50
N ALA A 304 17.46 -27.39 5.09
CA ALA A 304 16.56 -26.91 4.04
C ALA A 304 15.96 -25.54 4.43
N ARG A 305 15.46 -25.41 5.67
CA ARG A 305 14.93 -24.14 6.21
C ARG A 305 15.98 -23.01 6.19
N GLN A 306 17.22 -23.28 6.56
CA GLN A 306 18.32 -22.29 6.47
C GLN A 306 18.63 -21.90 5.01
N ILE A 307 18.60 -22.85 4.08
CA ILE A 307 18.86 -22.57 2.66
C ILE A 307 17.73 -21.71 2.05
N MET A 308 16.49 -21.90 2.48
CA MET A 308 15.34 -21.08 2.02
C MET A 308 15.56 -19.57 2.28
N GLU A 309 16.30 -19.20 3.32
CA GLU A 309 16.64 -17.80 3.63
C GLU A 309 17.54 -17.13 2.56
N ILE A 310 18.12 -17.89 1.63
CA ILE A 310 18.95 -17.38 0.53
C ILE A 310 18.09 -17.06 -0.72
N PHE A 311 16.99 -17.78 -0.91
CA PHE A 311 16.14 -17.63 -2.09
C PHE A 311 15.36 -16.30 -2.06
N ARG A 312 15.20 -15.68 -3.24
CA ARG A 312 14.56 -14.37 -3.40
C ARG A 312 13.56 -14.38 -4.54
N GLY A 313 12.64 -13.43 -4.55
CA GLY A 313 11.54 -13.35 -5.54
C GLY A 313 10.45 -14.40 -5.33
N THR A 314 9.61 -14.56 -6.35
CA THR A 314 8.47 -15.49 -6.38
C THR A 314 8.64 -16.52 -7.49
N ASP A 315 7.91 -17.64 -7.39
CA ASP A 315 7.80 -18.61 -8.46
C ASP A 315 6.56 -18.30 -9.29
N GLU A 316 6.71 -17.82 -10.52
CA GLU A 316 5.56 -17.39 -11.32
C GLU A 316 4.62 -18.55 -11.71
N LEU A 317 5.05 -19.81 -11.59
CA LEU A 317 4.17 -20.97 -11.81
C LEU A 317 3.30 -21.26 -10.59
N MET A 318 3.87 -21.17 -9.39
CA MET A 318 3.24 -21.56 -8.12
C MET A 318 2.73 -20.38 -7.29
N GLY A 319 3.02 -19.16 -7.74
CA GLY A 319 2.71 -17.94 -7.06
C GLY A 319 3.57 -17.69 -5.83
N PHE A 320 3.15 -16.71 -5.04
CA PHE A 320 3.91 -16.21 -3.91
C PHE A 320 4.17 -17.28 -2.85
N PHE A 321 3.21 -18.17 -2.58
CA PHE A 321 3.32 -19.22 -1.56
C PHE A 321 4.19 -20.40 -2.00
N GLY A 322 4.42 -20.62 -3.30
CA GLY A 322 5.20 -21.75 -3.78
C GLY A 322 4.48 -23.09 -3.54
N ALA A 323 5.24 -24.10 -3.12
CA ALA A 323 4.73 -25.43 -2.80
C ALA A 323 4.06 -25.52 -1.42
N LEU A 324 4.05 -24.43 -0.67
CA LEU A 324 3.60 -24.39 0.73
C LEU A 324 2.18 -24.94 0.89
N GLY A 325 2.01 -25.95 1.76
CA GLY A 325 0.71 -26.55 2.06
C GLY A 325 0.14 -27.49 0.98
N ARG A 326 0.88 -27.79 -0.10
CA ARG A 326 0.43 -28.72 -1.15
C ARG A 326 0.79 -30.17 -0.83
N GLU A 327 -0.18 -31.06 -0.98
CA GLU A 327 0.06 -32.50 -0.92
C GLU A 327 0.71 -32.97 -2.23
N VAL A 328 1.94 -33.45 -2.11
CA VAL A 328 2.64 -34.19 -3.16
C VAL A 328 2.61 -35.68 -2.86
N ASN A 329 2.51 -36.50 -3.90
CA ASN A 329 2.50 -37.95 -3.73
C ASN A 329 3.77 -38.39 -2.97
N ALA A 330 3.61 -39.00 -1.80
CA ALA A 330 4.73 -39.44 -0.98
C ALA A 330 5.61 -40.51 -1.66
N ALA A 331 5.07 -41.20 -2.67
CA ALA A 331 5.82 -42.14 -3.50
C ALA A 331 6.62 -41.46 -4.62
N ALA A 332 6.32 -40.20 -4.97
CA ALA A 332 7.01 -39.44 -5.99
C ALA A 332 8.40 -38.98 -5.52
N CYS A 333 9.36 -39.06 -6.42
CA CYS A 333 10.77 -38.81 -6.15
C CYS A 333 11.29 -37.64 -7.01
N GLY A 334 12.07 -36.74 -6.41
CA GLY A 334 12.85 -35.72 -7.12
C GLY A 334 12.02 -34.88 -8.08
N LEU A 335 12.31 -34.99 -9.38
CA LEU A 335 11.60 -34.32 -10.48
C LEU A 335 10.11 -34.64 -10.55
N GLU A 336 9.69 -35.86 -10.21
CA GLU A 336 8.26 -36.23 -10.18
C GLU A 336 7.54 -35.52 -9.04
N ARG A 337 8.18 -35.41 -7.87
CA ARG A 337 7.61 -34.70 -6.73
C ARG A 337 7.45 -33.20 -7.01
N VAL A 338 8.44 -32.63 -7.71
CA VAL A 338 8.37 -31.24 -8.18
C VAL A 338 7.27 -31.08 -9.24
N ALA A 339 7.14 -32.04 -10.17
CA ALA A 339 6.05 -32.03 -11.15
C ALA A 339 4.67 -32.10 -10.48
N ASP A 340 4.47 -33.03 -9.53
CA ASP A 340 3.22 -33.15 -8.77
C ASP A 340 2.87 -31.85 -8.04
N ALA A 341 3.86 -31.14 -7.48
CA ALA A 341 3.63 -29.84 -6.85
C ALA A 341 3.17 -28.78 -7.86
N TYR A 342 3.76 -28.78 -9.07
CA TYR A 342 3.36 -27.90 -10.18
C TYR A 342 1.97 -28.23 -10.74
N GLU A 343 1.59 -29.50 -10.73
CA GLU A 343 0.28 -29.98 -11.18
C GLU A 343 -0.82 -29.83 -10.11
N GLY A 344 -0.43 -29.66 -8.84
CA GLY A 344 -1.31 -29.52 -7.68
C GLY A 344 -2.15 -28.24 -7.59
N GLY A 345 -2.35 -27.51 -8.70
CA GLY A 345 -3.07 -26.23 -8.71
C GLY A 345 -4.56 -26.29 -8.30
N ASN A 346 -5.12 -27.50 -8.17
CA ASN A 346 -6.48 -27.74 -7.65
C ASN A 346 -6.47 -28.13 -6.16
N GLN A 347 -5.41 -27.81 -5.42
CA GLN A 347 -5.30 -28.11 -3.98
C GLN A 347 -5.41 -26.87 -3.10
N ASP A 348 -5.35 -25.68 -3.69
CA ASP A 348 -5.29 -24.43 -2.95
C ASP A 348 -6.08 -23.30 -3.63
N LEU A 349 -6.38 -22.28 -2.83
CA LEU A 349 -6.97 -21.01 -3.26
C LEU A 349 -6.17 -19.87 -2.64
N ASP A 350 -5.55 -19.05 -3.49
CA ASP A 350 -4.70 -17.93 -3.07
C ASP A 350 -5.43 -16.59 -3.24
N ILE A 351 -5.48 -15.82 -2.16
CA ILE A 351 -6.22 -14.55 -2.09
C ILE A 351 -5.28 -13.45 -1.60
N GLY A 352 -5.18 -12.35 -2.35
CA GLY A 352 -4.45 -11.16 -1.94
C GLY A 352 -5.37 -10.00 -1.59
N PHE A 353 -5.04 -9.26 -0.53
CA PHE A 353 -5.69 -7.99 -0.18
C PHE A 353 -4.67 -6.87 -0.23
N TRP A 354 -4.98 -5.79 -0.94
CA TRP A 354 -4.02 -4.70 -1.15
C TRP A 354 -4.69 -3.34 -1.27
N ASN A 355 -4.35 -2.41 -0.36
CA ASN A 355 -4.56 -0.99 -0.57
C ASN A 355 -3.51 -0.46 -1.56
N VAL A 356 -3.95 -0.12 -2.77
CA VAL A 356 -3.07 0.30 -3.88
C VAL A 356 -2.78 1.81 -3.84
N GLU A 357 -3.34 2.53 -2.86
CA GLU A 357 -3.18 3.96 -2.59
C GLU A 357 -3.60 4.84 -3.78
N TRP A 358 -4.75 5.50 -3.71
CA TRP A 358 -5.27 6.38 -4.77
C TRP A 358 -5.39 5.75 -6.16
N PHE A 359 -5.45 4.42 -6.27
CA PHE A 359 -5.50 3.75 -7.58
C PHE A 359 -6.73 4.19 -8.39
N ASN A 360 -7.85 4.46 -7.73
CA ASN A 360 -9.04 5.02 -8.37
C ASN A 360 -8.78 6.32 -9.19
N ARG A 361 -7.81 7.15 -8.81
CA ARG A 361 -7.47 8.43 -9.48
C ARG A 361 -6.15 8.42 -10.23
N ARG A 362 -5.24 7.52 -9.86
CA ARG A 362 -3.86 7.46 -10.39
C ARG A 362 -3.58 6.17 -11.15
N TRP A 363 -4.62 5.42 -11.54
CA TRP A 363 -4.42 4.14 -12.20
C TRP A 363 -3.64 4.25 -13.50
N GLN A 364 -3.77 5.33 -14.27
CA GLN A 364 -3.01 5.50 -15.51
C GLN A 364 -1.50 5.50 -15.26
N ASP A 365 -1.04 6.09 -14.15
CA ASP A 365 0.37 6.11 -13.76
C ASP A 365 0.81 4.75 -13.17
N LYS A 366 -0.09 4.09 -12.43
CA LYS A 366 0.21 2.88 -11.64
C LYS A 366 -0.05 1.56 -12.38
N LEU A 367 -0.75 1.57 -13.51
CA LEU A 367 -1.29 0.38 -14.21
C LEU A 367 -0.24 -0.70 -14.46
N ASP A 368 0.87 -0.33 -15.11
CA ASP A 368 1.98 -1.21 -15.46
C ASP A 368 2.63 -1.84 -14.22
N ALA A 369 2.72 -1.08 -13.13
CA ALA A 369 3.39 -1.51 -11.90
C ALA A 369 2.49 -2.46 -11.11
N VAL A 370 1.19 -2.15 -10.99
CA VAL A 370 0.19 -3.02 -10.35
C VAL A 370 0.05 -4.33 -11.11
N ALA A 371 -0.01 -4.29 -12.45
CA ALA A 371 -0.10 -5.49 -13.28
C ALA A 371 1.09 -6.45 -13.09
N ARG A 372 2.30 -5.92 -12.88
CA ARG A 372 3.49 -6.74 -12.57
C ARG A 372 3.33 -7.48 -11.26
N VAL A 373 2.94 -6.77 -10.19
CA VAL A 373 2.74 -7.38 -8.87
C VAL A 373 1.70 -8.50 -8.93
N VAL A 374 0.58 -8.28 -9.62
CA VAL A 374 -0.47 -9.30 -9.80
C VAL A 374 0.06 -10.57 -10.46
N ILE A 375 0.88 -10.43 -11.51
CA ILE A 375 1.44 -11.56 -12.25
C ILE A 375 2.57 -12.26 -11.48
N GLU A 376 3.49 -11.49 -10.89
CA GLU A 376 4.61 -12.04 -10.11
C GLU A 376 4.12 -12.84 -8.91
N MET A 377 3.01 -12.44 -8.29
CA MET A 377 2.41 -13.18 -7.17
C MET A 377 1.52 -14.35 -7.61
N ASN A 378 0.99 -14.32 -8.84
CA ASN A 378 0.14 -15.37 -9.42
C ASN A 378 -0.92 -15.95 -8.45
N LEU A 379 -1.74 -15.06 -7.89
CA LEU A 379 -2.85 -15.41 -7.00
C LEU A 379 -4.14 -15.61 -7.81
N ASP A 380 -5.10 -16.34 -7.23
CA ASP A 380 -6.40 -16.61 -7.87
C ASP A 380 -7.35 -15.41 -7.77
N VAL A 381 -7.36 -14.76 -6.60
CA VAL A 381 -8.23 -13.63 -6.28
C VAL A 381 -7.43 -12.46 -5.72
N TRP A 382 -7.74 -11.27 -6.21
CA TRP A 382 -7.22 -10.00 -5.74
C TRP A 382 -8.34 -9.10 -5.25
N VAL A 383 -8.21 -8.62 -4.02
CA VAL A 383 -9.08 -7.60 -3.42
C VAL A 383 -8.29 -6.30 -3.34
N PHE A 384 -8.68 -5.31 -4.15
CA PHE A 384 -8.08 -3.99 -4.13
C PHE A 384 -8.88 -3.02 -3.28
N VAL A 385 -8.17 -2.29 -2.44
CA VAL A 385 -8.66 -1.17 -1.64
C VAL A 385 -8.14 0.15 -2.26
N GLU A 386 -8.92 1.22 -2.12
CA GLU A 386 -8.70 2.51 -2.80
C GLU A 386 -8.76 2.45 -4.34
N SER A 387 -9.58 1.54 -4.87
CA SER A 387 -9.79 1.37 -6.31
C SER A 387 -11.14 1.95 -6.78
N SER A 388 -11.37 1.87 -8.09
CA SER A 388 -12.65 2.08 -8.76
C SER A 388 -12.88 0.96 -9.77
N GLU A 389 -14.14 0.76 -10.19
CA GLU A 389 -14.45 -0.22 -11.24
C GLU A 389 -13.68 0.08 -12.54
N GLU A 390 -13.61 1.35 -12.93
CA GLU A 390 -12.85 1.82 -14.10
C GLU A 390 -11.37 1.41 -14.02
N ALA A 391 -10.71 1.70 -12.90
CA ALA A 391 -9.31 1.39 -12.68
C ALA A 391 -9.03 -0.13 -12.73
N THR A 392 -9.84 -0.92 -12.03
CA THR A 392 -9.66 -2.37 -11.97
C THR A 392 -10.02 -3.05 -13.29
N ARG A 393 -11.01 -2.55 -14.05
CA ARG A 393 -11.30 -3.03 -15.40
C ARG A 393 -10.16 -2.73 -16.37
N ALA A 394 -9.59 -1.53 -16.32
CA ALA A 394 -8.42 -1.19 -17.12
C ALA A 394 -7.23 -2.12 -16.79
N LEU A 395 -7.06 -2.49 -15.52
CA LEU A 395 -6.08 -3.50 -15.11
C LEU A 395 -6.39 -4.88 -15.70
N ALA A 396 -7.62 -5.38 -15.61
CA ALA A 396 -8.01 -6.66 -16.20
C ALA A 396 -7.78 -6.70 -17.73
N GLU A 397 -8.13 -5.62 -18.43
CA GLU A 397 -7.89 -5.48 -19.88
C GLU A 397 -6.40 -5.44 -20.19
N HIS A 398 -5.61 -4.70 -19.40
CA HIS A 398 -4.16 -4.66 -19.55
C HIS A 398 -3.53 -6.05 -19.30
N LEU A 399 -4.04 -6.79 -18.31
CA LEU A 399 -3.60 -8.15 -18.03
C LEU A 399 -3.91 -9.08 -19.20
N ALA A 400 -5.16 -9.08 -19.68
CA ALA A 400 -5.59 -9.92 -20.80
C ALA A 400 -4.90 -9.59 -22.12
N ALA A 401 -4.57 -8.31 -22.37
CA ALA A 401 -3.90 -7.89 -23.59
C ALA A 401 -2.42 -8.30 -23.65
N ASN A 402 -1.78 -8.48 -22.49
CA ASN A 402 -0.34 -8.57 -22.41
C ASN A 402 0.19 -9.78 -21.60
N TYR A 403 -0.67 -10.55 -20.94
CA TYR A 403 -0.35 -11.78 -20.22
C TYR A 403 -1.38 -12.87 -20.56
N ALA A 404 -1.04 -14.13 -20.31
CA ALA A 404 -2.01 -15.23 -20.38
C ALA A 404 -2.99 -15.18 -19.20
N GLY A 405 -4.19 -15.74 -19.36
CA GLY A 405 -5.22 -15.78 -18.32
C GLY A 405 -6.49 -15.03 -18.72
N THR A 406 -7.56 -15.32 -17.99
CA THR A 406 -8.87 -14.71 -18.20
C THR A 406 -9.28 -14.04 -16.90
N TRP A 407 -9.53 -12.73 -16.97
CA TRP A 407 -9.71 -11.90 -15.78
C TRP A 407 -11.09 -11.25 -15.79
N GLU A 408 -11.77 -11.28 -14.65
CA GLU A 408 -13.05 -10.60 -14.45
C GLU A 408 -13.02 -9.72 -13.20
N VAL A 409 -13.94 -8.76 -13.14
CA VAL A 409 -13.96 -7.72 -12.12
C VAL A 409 -15.36 -7.53 -11.55
N LEU A 410 -15.43 -7.41 -10.22
CA LEU A 410 -16.62 -6.98 -9.49
C LEU A 410 -16.29 -5.79 -8.59
N ALA A 411 -17.13 -4.77 -8.61
CA ALA A 411 -17.07 -3.63 -7.71
C ALA A 411 -17.96 -3.87 -6.49
N SER A 412 -17.62 -3.27 -5.34
CA SER A 412 -18.46 -3.39 -4.14
C SER A 412 -19.77 -2.62 -4.24
N GLN A 413 -19.82 -1.60 -5.08
CA GLN A 413 -20.96 -0.73 -5.27
C GLN A 413 -20.83 0.01 -6.60
N ASP A 414 -21.97 0.43 -7.15
CA ASP A 414 -21.99 1.40 -8.25
C ASP A 414 -21.58 2.78 -7.71
N ALA A 415 -20.46 3.30 -8.20
CA ALA A 415 -19.87 4.55 -7.74
C ALA A 415 -19.07 5.24 -8.86
N PRO A 416 -19.02 6.59 -8.87
CA PRO A 416 -18.16 7.32 -9.81
C PRO A 416 -16.69 7.02 -9.54
N SER A 417 -15.83 7.03 -10.58
CA SER A 417 -14.42 6.64 -10.45
C SER A 417 -13.60 7.52 -9.50
N SER A 418 -14.06 8.74 -9.21
CA SER A 418 -13.45 9.63 -8.21
C SER A 418 -13.64 9.19 -6.76
N GLN A 419 -14.62 8.31 -6.49
CA GLN A 419 -14.91 7.72 -5.19
C GLN A 419 -14.13 6.42 -5.02
N GLN A 420 -13.48 6.27 -3.87
CA GLN A 420 -12.77 5.04 -3.50
C GLN A 420 -13.77 3.98 -3.09
N ILE A 421 -13.65 2.81 -3.68
CA ILE A 421 -14.40 1.60 -3.34
C ILE A 421 -13.43 0.42 -3.19
N THR A 422 -13.96 -0.75 -2.87
CA THR A 422 -13.22 -2.02 -2.97
C THR A 422 -13.63 -2.75 -4.24
N THR A 423 -12.69 -3.41 -4.89
CA THR A 423 -12.96 -4.22 -6.10
C THR A 423 -12.31 -5.58 -6.00
N VAL A 424 -12.95 -6.60 -6.55
CA VAL A 424 -12.42 -7.95 -6.67
C VAL A 424 -12.05 -8.22 -8.13
N LEU A 425 -10.81 -8.60 -8.36
CA LEU A 425 -10.26 -9.10 -9.63
C LEU A 425 -9.94 -10.58 -9.45
N TRP A 426 -10.31 -11.45 -10.39
CA TRP A 426 -9.95 -12.87 -10.27
C TRP A 426 -9.66 -13.53 -11.60
N ASN A 427 -8.91 -14.63 -11.55
CA ASN A 427 -8.63 -15.47 -12.71
C ASN A 427 -9.77 -16.48 -12.91
N THR A 428 -10.57 -16.28 -13.96
CA THR A 428 -11.74 -17.13 -14.25
C THR A 428 -11.37 -18.55 -14.68
N ALA A 429 -10.09 -18.81 -14.96
CA ALA A 429 -9.61 -20.15 -15.24
C ALA A 429 -9.43 -21.01 -13.99
N THR A 430 -9.30 -20.40 -12.80
CA THR A 430 -9.01 -21.11 -11.54
C THR A 430 -10.11 -20.97 -10.50
N VAL A 431 -10.82 -19.83 -10.47
CA VAL A 431 -11.84 -19.55 -9.47
C VAL A 431 -13.07 -18.89 -10.08
N SER A 432 -14.24 -19.18 -9.51
CA SER A 432 -15.48 -18.49 -9.83
C SER A 432 -15.84 -17.55 -8.68
N VAL A 433 -16.07 -16.27 -9.00
CA VAL A 433 -16.52 -15.26 -8.03
C VAL A 433 -17.86 -14.71 -8.48
N ALA A 434 -18.84 -14.72 -7.58
CA ALA A 434 -20.18 -14.19 -7.83
C ALA A 434 -20.59 -13.20 -6.74
N ALA A 435 -21.21 -12.08 -7.13
CA ALA A 435 -21.83 -11.17 -6.18
C ALA A 435 -22.99 -11.88 -5.46
N LYS A 436 -23.01 -11.82 -4.12
CA LYS A 436 -24.08 -12.36 -3.29
C LYS A 436 -24.71 -11.22 -2.49
N PRO A 437 -25.94 -10.80 -2.82
CA PRO A 437 -26.56 -9.70 -2.08
C PRO A 437 -26.70 -10.06 -0.61
N TRP A 438 -26.43 -9.11 0.27
CA TRP A 438 -26.80 -9.23 1.67
C TRP A 438 -28.33 -9.38 1.79
N PRO A 439 -28.85 -10.16 2.74
CA PRO A 439 -30.27 -10.16 3.08
C PRO A 439 -30.74 -8.72 3.31
N GLU A 440 -31.99 -8.39 2.95
CA GLU A 440 -32.49 -7.01 3.04
C GLU A 440 -32.41 -6.45 4.48
N THR A 441 -32.49 -7.32 5.49
CA THR A 441 -32.24 -6.95 6.90
C THR A 441 -30.82 -6.44 7.10
N VAL A 442 -29.82 -7.21 6.68
CA VAL A 442 -28.40 -6.88 6.76
C VAL A 442 -28.04 -5.69 5.87
N ARG A 443 -28.56 -5.63 4.64
CA ARG A 443 -28.32 -4.52 3.71
C ARG A 443 -28.66 -3.18 4.36
N ARG A 444 -29.77 -3.14 5.10
CA ARG A 444 -30.17 -1.94 5.86
C ARG A 444 -29.19 -1.60 6.97
N TRP A 445 -28.57 -2.59 7.62
CA TRP A 445 -27.57 -2.40 8.68
C TRP A 445 -26.28 -1.78 8.14
N LEU A 446 -25.88 -2.19 6.94
CA LEU A 446 -24.69 -1.69 6.27
C LEU A 446 -24.89 -0.28 5.69
N ASP A 447 -26.13 0.11 5.38
CA ASP A 447 -26.51 1.46 4.94
C ASP A 447 -26.68 2.46 6.10
N VAL A 448 -26.49 2.04 7.36
CA VAL A 448 -26.81 2.89 8.51
C VAL A 448 -25.83 4.05 8.66
N ASP A 449 -26.41 5.21 8.95
CA ASP A 449 -25.72 6.37 9.49
C ASP A 449 -25.62 6.26 11.00
N SER A 450 -24.42 6.47 11.55
CA SER A 450 -24.11 6.54 12.98
C SER A 450 -25.18 7.26 13.84
N ARG A 451 -25.85 8.29 13.30
CA ARG A 451 -26.93 9.04 13.96
C ARG A 451 -28.21 8.25 14.23
N ALA A 452 -28.45 7.15 13.53
CA ALA A 452 -29.65 6.33 13.69
C ALA A 452 -29.65 5.50 15.00
N PHE A 453 -28.58 5.56 15.79
CA PHE A 453 -28.37 4.71 16.97
C PHE A 453 -28.36 5.47 18.31
N GLY A 454 -28.85 6.72 18.36
CA GLY A 454 -28.91 7.50 19.59
C GLY A 454 -29.64 6.83 20.78
N GLU A 455 -30.50 5.83 20.53
CA GLU A 455 -31.21 5.05 21.56
C GLU A 455 -30.44 3.80 22.07
N LEU A 456 -29.27 3.47 21.50
CA LEU A 456 -28.44 2.31 21.90
C LEU A 456 -27.34 2.67 22.92
N GLY A 457 -27.20 3.93 23.32
CA GLY A 457 -26.18 4.35 24.29
C GLY A 457 -24.74 4.28 23.74
N LEU A 458 -24.59 4.17 22.43
CA LEU A 458 -23.30 4.20 21.73
C LEU A 458 -23.21 5.56 21.01
N GLU A 459 -22.46 6.50 21.59
CA GLU A 459 -22.15 7.81 20.98
C GLU A 459 -21.35 7.60 19.68
N ALA A 460 -22.04 7.47 18.53
CA ALA A 460 -21.39 7.36 17.23
C ALA A 460 -21.43 8.71 16.48
N VAL A 461 -20.24 9.16 16.07
CA VAL A 461 -19.97 10.42 15.34
C VAL A 461 -20.66 10.45 13.97
N HIS A 462 -21.28 11.57 13.60
CA HIS A 462 -22.08 11.78 12.38
C HIS A 462 -21.46 11.25 11.07
N GLY A 463 -22.23 10.49 10.27
CA GLY A 463 -21.83 9.94 8.96
C GLY A 463 -22.18 8.45 8.79
N ARG A 464 -22.03 7.91 7.57
CA ARG A 464 -22.22 6.47 7.31
C ARG A 464 -21.16 5.66 8.07
N VAL A 465 -21.56 4.50 8.57
CA VAL A 465 -20.61 3.56 9.21
C VAL A 465 -19.67 2.98 8.16
N PHE A 466 -20.21 2.65 6.99
CA PHE A 466 -19.48 2.15 5.84
C PHE A 466 -19.53 3.18 4.70
N ASP A 467 -18.53 4.07 4.63
CA ASP A 467 -18.36 4.96 3.48
C ASP A 467 -18.03 4.18 2.19
N ARG A 468 -17.39 3.02 2.37
CA ARG A 468 -17.10 2.02 1.33
C ARG A 468 -17.86 0.77 1.73
N TYR A 469 -18.83 0.40 0.91
CA TYR A 469 -19.77 -0.66 1.19
C TYR A 469 -19.06 -2.01 1.23
N PRO A 470 -19.20 -2.80 2.32
CA PRO A 470 -18.60 -4.13 2.41
C PRO A 470 -19.47 -5.13 1.65
N ALA A 471 -19.24 -5.25 0.35
CA ALA A 471 -20.00 -6.20 -0.49
C ALA A 471 -19.66 -7.65 -0.11
N ARG A 472 -20.66 -8.54 -0.26
CA ARG A 472 -20.49 -9.99 -0.10
C ARG A 472 -20.36 -10.65 -1.46
N TYR A 473 -19.36 -11.50 -1.60
CA TYR A 473 -19.14 -12.35 -2.75
C TYR A 473 -19.09 -13.81 -2.31
N GLU A 474 -19.49 -14.72 -3.18
CA GLU A 474 -19.17 -16.14 -3.07
C GLU A 474 -17.99 -16.42 -3.98
N ILE A 475 -16.90 -16.90 -3.40
CA ILE A 475 -15.78 -17.48 -4.13
C ILE A 475 -15.98 -18.99 -4.13
N SER A 476 -15.80 -19.64 -5.27
CA SER A 476 -15.91 -21.09 -5.38
C SER A 476 -14.87 -21.66 -6.32
N VAL A 477 -14.29 -22.77 -5.89
CA VAL A 477 -13.19 -23.46 -6.56
C VAL A 477 -13.47 -24.97 -6.53
N GLU A 478 -13.07 -25.68 -7.58
CA GLU A 478 -13.09 -27.14 -7.59
C GLU A 478 -11.72 -27.65 -7.11
N ILE A 479 -11.70 -28.17 -5.89
CA ILE A 479 -10.50 -28.72 -5.25
C ILE A 479 -10.66 -30.25 -5.19
N GLY A 480 -9.77 -31.00 -5.83
CA GLY A 480 -9.81 -32.47 -5.83
C GLY A 480 -11.16 -33.07 -6.29
N GLY A 481 -11.89 -32.40 -7.18
CA GLY A 481 -13.23 -32.81 -7.65
C GLY A 481 -14.37 -32.50 -6.68
N THR A 482 -14.11 -31.80 -5.58
CA THR A 482 -15.11 -31.28 -4.64
C THR A 482 -15.20 -29.76 -4.79
N ARG A 483 -16.41 -29.23 -4.93
CA ARG A 483 -16.61 -27.78 -4.94
C ARG A 483 -16.51 -27.24 -3.53
N ALA A 484 -15.50 -26.41 -3.27
CA ALA A 484 -15.40 -25.59 -2.07
C ALA A 484 -15.97 -24.20 -2.37
N ALA A 485 -16.63 -23.57 -1.40
CA ALA A 485 -17.16 -22.23 -1.54
C ALA A 485 -17.07 -21.45 -0.23
N ALA A 486 -16.67 -20.18 -0.30
CA ALA A 486 -16.57 -19.30 0.85
C ALA A 486 -17.18 -17.92 0.54
N ASN A 487 -17.65 -17.25 1.58
CA ASN A 487 -18.07 -15.86 1.54
C ASN A 487 -16.84 -14.96 1.68
N LEU A 488 -16.63 -14.08 0.71
CA LEU A 488 -15.58 -13.06 0.72
C LEU A 488 -16.21 -11.68 0.98
N VAL A 489 -15.70 -10.98 1.99
CA VAL A 489 -16.13 -9.62 2.35
C VAL A 489 -14.94 -8.66 2.40
N PRO A 490 -14.68 -7.90 1.32
CA PRO A 490 -13.69 -6.84 1.31
C PRO A 490 -14.04 -5.71 2.29
N VAL A 491 -13.03 -5.19 3.01
CA VAL A 491 -13.21 -4.14 4.00
C VAL A 491 -12.27 -2.96 3.73
N HIS A 492 -12.79 -1.75 3.86
CA HIS A 492 -12.01 -0.51 3.95
C HIS A 492 -12.65 0.43 4.98
N LEU A 493 -12.18 0.35 6.23
CA LEU A 493 -12.70 1.17 7.32
C LEU A 493 -12.04 2.54 7.38
N LYS A 494 -12.62 3.45 8.18
CA LYS A 494 -12.19 4.84 8.28
C LYS A 494 -10.88 4.99 9.07
N ALA A 495 -9.93 5.76 8.51
CA ALA A 495 -8.68 6.16 9.15
C ALA A 495 -8.83 7.30 10.20
N ARG A 496 -8.04 7.21 11.30
CA ARG A 496 -7.75 8.23 12.35
C ARG A 496 -8.88 8.87 13.18
N ASP A 497 -8.46 9.49 14.28
CA ASP A 497 -9.06 10.51 15.18
C ASP A 497 -10.46 10.30 15.78
N GLU A 498 -11.44 9.92 14.98
CA GLU A 498 -12.84 9.63 15.34
C GLU A 498 -13.28 8.23 14.85
N GLY A 499 -12.37 7.53 14.16
CA GLY A 499 -12.62 6.25 13.50
C GLY A 499 -12.73 5.07 14.47
N SER A 500 -12.18 5.13 15.68
CA SER A 500 -12.18 3.99 16.62
C SER A 500 -13.60 3.53 17.00
N LEU A 501 -14.48 4.46 17.36
CA LEU A 501 -15.89 4.14 17.64
C LEU A 501 -16.62 3.60 16.41
N ARG A 502 -16.37 4.18 15.23
CA ARG A 502 -16.97 3.70 13.98
C ARG A 502 -16.42 2.35 13.55
N ARG A 503 -15.15 2.05 13.81
CA ARG A 503 -14.52 0.75 13.54
C ARG A 503 -15.04 -0.31 14.49
N ARG A 504 -15.16 -0.03 15.80
CA ARG A 504 -15.85 -0.90 16.76
C ARG A 504 -17.27 -1.21 16.33
N MET A 505 -17.98 -0.19 15.88
CA MET A 505 -19.35 -0.32 15.39
C MET A 505 -19.42 -1.12 14.08
N ALA A 506 -18.52 -0.85 13.13
CA ALA A 506 -18.40 -1.59 11.87
C ALA A 506 -18.09 -3.07 12.14
N ALA A 507 -17.13 -3.37 13.02
CA ALA A 507 -16.79 -4.72 13.46
C ALA A 507 -18.00 -5.45 14.07
N ARG A 508 -18.77 -4.79 14.95
CA ARG A 508 -20.02 -5.34 15.51
C ARG A 508 -21.09 -5.59 14.46
N LEU A 509 -21.29 -4.65 13.53
CA LEU A 509 -22.28 -4.80 12.45
C LEU A 509 -21.91 -5.92 11.48
N LEU A 510 -20.61 -6.06 11.15
CA LEU A 510 -20.12 -7.16 10.32
C LEU A 510 -20.27 -8.51 11.02
N ALA A 511 -19.92 -8.62 12.29
CA ALA A 511 -20.14 -9.82 13.09
C ALA A 511 -21.62 -10.23 13.12
N GLU A 512 -22.52 -9.27 13.36
CA GLU A 512 -23.96 -9.54 13.35
C GLU A 512 -24.49 -9.88 11.95
N ALA A 513 -24.00 -9.21 10.90
CA ALA A 513 -24.36 -9.49 9.52
C ALA A 513 -24.07 -10.95 9.14
N ILE A 514 -22.90 -11.44 9.54
CA ILE A 514 -22.47 -12.82 9.36
C ILE A 514 -23.40 -13.78 10.12
N ALA A 515 -23.62 -13.53 11.41
CA ALA A 515 -24.50 -14.35 12.23
C ALA A 515 -25.95 -14.41 11.68
N GLU A 516 -26.46 -13.28 11.16
CA GLU A 516 -27.79 -13.22 10.56
C GLU A 516 -27.90 -14.01 9.26
N VAL A 517 -26.89 -13.92 8.39
CA VAL A 517 -26.82 -14.74 7.18
C VAL A 517 -26.80 -16.22 7.55
N SER A 518 -25.94 -16.64 8.47
CA SER A 518 -25.86 -18.03 8.93
C SER A 518 -27.19 -18.54 9.50
N ARG A 519 -27.94 -17.69 10.22
CA ARG A 519 -29.28 -18.03 10.72
C ARG A 519 -30.32 -18.20 9.61
N GLN A 520 -30.33 -17.33 8.61
CA GLN A 520 -31.35 -17.34 7.54
C GLN A 520 -31.08 -18.40 6.48
N GLU A 521 -29.82 -18.57 6.08
CA GLU A 521 -29.42 -19.46 4.99
C GLU A 521 -29.22 -20.92 5.51
N GLY A 522 -29.15 -21.12 6.84
CA GLY A 522 -29.11 -22.45 7.45
C GLY A 522 -27.78 -23.19 7.28
N GLU A 523 -26.74 -22.46 6.84
CA GLU A 523 -25.40 -22.95 6.61
C GLU A 523 -24.39 -22.14 7.44
N GLU A 524 -23.48 -22.82 8.14
CA GLU A 524 -22.37 -22.24 8.93
C GLU A 524 -21.26 -21.63 8.05
N GLY A 525 -21.60 -21.25 6.80
CA GLY A 525 -20.70 -21.16 5.64
C GLY A 525 -19.32 -20.53 5.91
N ASP A 526 -18.32 -20.92 5.15
CA ASP A 526 -16.96 -20.40 5.27
C ASP A 526 -16.92 -18.88 5.04
N TRP A 527 -16.25 -18.10 5.89
CA TRP A 527 -16.15 -16.63 5.80
C TRP A 527 -14.70 -16.16 5.76
N ILE A 528 -14.42 -15.21 4.87
CA ILE A 528 -13.14 -14.53 4.71
C ILE A 528 -13.42 -13.03 4.66
N ILE A 529 -12.92 -12.29 5.64
CA ILE A 529 -13.11 -10.84 5.75
C ILE A 529 -11.73 -10.20 5.77
N GLY A 530 -11.41 -9.36 4.78
CA GLY A 530 -10.05 -8.83 4.66
C GLY A 530 -9.97 -7.50 3.93
N GLY A 531 -8.88 -6.77 4.19
CA GLY A 531 -8.60 -5.46 3.60
C GLY A 531 -7.97 -4.49 4.60
N ASP A 532 -8.23 -3.19 4.41
CA ASP A 532 -7.68 -2.13 5.25
C ASP A 532 -8.66 -1.78 6.38
N PHE A 533 -8.35 -2.22 7.59
CA PHE A 533 -9.16 -1.96 8.77
C PHE A 533 -8.82 -0.64 9.44
N ASN A 534 -7.71 0.01 9.08
CA ASN A 534 -7.24 1.25 9.70
C ASN A 534 -7.13 1.19 11.24
N ALA A 535 -6.91 -0.01 11.79
CA ALA A 535 -6.76 -0.30 13.21
C ALA A 535 -5.82 -1.47 13.40
N THR A 536 -4.98 -1.41 14.43
CA THR A 536 -4.15 -2.53 14.88
C THR A 536 -4.98 -3.49 15.74
N LEU A 537 -4.57 -4.76 15.84
CA LEU A 537 -5.28 -5.75 16.66
C LEU A 537 -5.33 -5.39 18.16
N ASP A 538 -4.32 -4.69 18.68
CA ASP A 538 -4.23 -4.27 20.09
C ASP A 538 -5.06 -3.03 20.42
N SER A 539 -5.67 -2.38 19.41
CA SER A 539 -6.48 -1.17 19.61
C SER A 539 -7.83 -1.44 20.30
N GLY A 540 -8.29 -2.69 20.31
CA GLY A 540 -9.64 -3.07 20.75
C GLY A 540 -10.75 -2.69 19.76
N ASP A 541 -10.41 -2.15 18.59
CA ASP A 541 -11.39 -1.70 17.60
C ASP A 541 -12.08 -2.86 16.87
N LEU A 542 -11.43 -4.01 16.83
CA LEU A 542 -11.86 -5.18 16.04
C LEU A 542 -12.33 -6.36 16.92
N ASP A 543 -12.36 -6.19 18.24
CA ASP A 543 -12.68 -7.24 19.22
C ASP A 543 -13.99 -7.95 18.90
N ALA A 544 -15.01 -7.23 18.43
CA ALA A 544 -16.30 -7.81 18.10
C ALA A 544 -16.26 -8.90 17.01
N LEU A 545 -15.29 -8.85 16.09
CA LEU A 545 -15.08 -9.93 15.11
C LEU A 545 -14.48 -11.17 15.79
N ALA A 546 -13.51 -10.99 16.68
CA ALA A 546 -12.89 -12.06 17.43
C ALA A 546 -13.83 -12.69 18.46
N ASP A 547 -14.63 -11.87 19.15
CA ASP A 547 -15.67 -12.30 20.10
C ASP A 547 -16.77 -13.11 19.40
N ALA A 548 -17.04 -12.78 18.13
CA ALA A 548 -17.91 -13.57 17.27
C ALA A 548 -17.24 -14.86 16.75
N GLY A 549 -16.05 -15.21 17.25
CA GLY A 549 -15.37 -16.46 16.91
C GLY A 549 -14.62 -16.44 15.58
N LEU A 550 -14.47 -15.30 14.91
CA LEU A 550 -13.59 -15.19 13.74
C LEU A 550 -12.13 -15.12 14.18
N LEU A 551 -11.25 -15.78 13.44
CA LEU A 551 -9.84 -15.86 13.78
C LEU A 551 -9.02 -14.83 12.98
N PRO A 552 -8.28 -13.92 13.65
CA PRO A 552 -7.39 -12.98 12.98
C PRO A 552 -6.10 -13.68 12.53
N MET A 553 -5.90 -13.81 11.22
CA MET A 553 -4.72 -14.49 10.66
C MET A 553 -3.41 -13.74 10.92
N SER A 554 -3.47 -12.41 11.02
CA SER A 554 -2.32 -11.53 11.30
C SER A 554 -1.90 -11.46 12.78
N ALA A 555 -2.45 -12.31 13.66
CA ALA A 555 -2.22 -12.22 15.10
C ALA A 555 -0.75 -12.41 15.51
N ARG A 556 -0.05 -13.35 14.88
CA ARG A 556 1.38 -13.60 15.13
C ARG A 556 2.26 -12.47 14.58
N ASP A 557 1.92 -11.93 13.41
CA ASP A 557 2.63 -10.79 12.83
C ASP A 557 2.55 -9.56 13.71
N ALA A 558 1.40 -9.31 14.33
CA ALA A 558 1.25 -8.23 15.32
C ALA A 558 2.19 -8.42 16.51
N GLN A 559 2.33 -9.65 17.03
CA GLN A 559 3.22 -9.96 18.17
C GLN A 559 4.70 -9.80 17.84
N THR A 560 5.08 -10.03 16.57
CA THR A 560 6.45 -9.88 16.09
C THR A 560 6.78 -8.47 15.59
N GLY A 561 5.83 -7.53 15.73
CA GLY A 561 6.03 -6.11 15.41
C GLY A 561 6.04 -5.80 13.92
N GLN A 562 5.39 -6.64 13.10
CA GLN A 562 5.31 -6.42 11.66
C GLN A 562 4.42 -5.23 11.32
N ILE A 563 4.57 -4.73 10.09
CA ILE A 563 3.83 -3.56 9.58
C ILE A 563 3.35 -3.82 8.15
N THR A 564 2.14 -3.35 7.85
CA THR A 564 1.60 -3.30 6.48
C THR A 564 1.60 -1.89 5.94
N TYR A 565 1.37 -0.88 6.78
CA TYR A 565 1.49 0.54 6.45
C TYR A 565 2.86 1.10 6.84
N ILE A 566 3.55 1.76 5.91
CA ILE A 566 4.99 2.07 6.05
C ILE A 566 5.34 3.55 6.30
N LYS A 567 4.37 4.46 6.23
CA LYS A 567 4.64 5.91 6.24
C LYS A 567 4.91 6.44 7.65
N ALA A 568 6.12 6.92 7.89
CA ALA A 568 6.52 7.53 9.17
C ALA A 568 5.73 8.82 9.48
N PRO A 569 5.48 9.15 10.77
CA PRO A 569 5.79 8.37 11.98
C PRO A 569 4.80 7.22 12.28
N TYR A 570 3.87 6.92 11.38
CA TYR A 570 2.67 6.12 11.65
C TYR A 570 2.75 4.67 11.16
N ALA A 571 3.96 4.12 11.00
CA ALA A 571 4.12 2.76 10.51
C ALA A 571 3.42 1.76 11.45
N SER A 572 2.53 0.92 10.91
CA SER A 572 1.66 0.04 11.70
C SER A 572 1.09 -1.13 10.89
N LEU A 573 0.67 -2.19 11.56
CA LEU A 573 -0.10 -3.29 10.98
C LEU A 573 -1.60 -2.97 11.09
N ILE A 574 -2.21 -2.56 9.97
CA ILE A 574 -3.62 -2.13 9.92
C ILE A 574 -4.43 -2.84 8.84
N ASP A 575 -3.77 -3.66 8.02
CA ASP A 575 -4.40 -4.53 7.06
C ASP A 575 -4.48 -5.94 7.67
N HIS A 576 -5.69 -6.51 7.70
CA HIS A 576 -5.96 -7.76 8.40
C HIS A 576 -6.81 -8.71 7.56
N VAL A 577 -6.76 -10.00 7.90
CA VAL A 577 -7.70 -11.02 7.39
C VAL A 577 -8.26 -11.79 8.59
N TYR A 578 -9.58 -11.92 8.61
CA TYR A 578 -10.35 -12.73 9.54
C TYR A 578 -10.99 -13.89 8.79
N VAL A 579 -10.84 -15.10 9.32
CA VAL A 579 -11.48 -16.31 8.77
C VAL A 579 -12.38 -16.99 9.79
N SER A 580 -13.38 -17.72 9.33
CA SER A 580 -14.21 -18.54 10.21
C SER A 580 -13.47 -19.81 10.67
N PRO A 581 -13.78 -20.37 11.87
CA PRO A 581 -13.03 -21.50 12.44
C PRO A 581 -13.02 -22.79 11.59
N ASN A 582 -14.02 -22.99 10.75
CA ASN A 582 -14.10 -24.07 9.75
C ASN A 582 -13.03 -23.96 8.67
N LEU A 583 -12.53 -22.76 8.39
CA LEU A 583 -11.38 -22.52 7.52
C LEU A 583 -10.05 -22.56 8.30
N ALA A 584 -10.06 -22.69 9.63
CA ALA A 584 -8.89 -22.52 10.50
C ALA A 584 -7.90 -23.70 10.53
N ALA A 585 -7.94 -24.58 9.53
CA ALA A 585 -6.83 -25.47 9.25
C ALA A 585 -5.63 -24.73 8.60
N VAL A 586 -5.77 -23.42 8.43
CA VAL A 586 -4.78 -22.44 7.96
C VAL A 586 -3.87 -22.11 9.15
N ASP A 587 -2.63 -22.59 9.11
CA ASP A 587 -1.61 -22.31 10.13
C ASP A 587 -0.88 -20.99 9.82
N ASP A 588 0.07 -20.57 10.66
CA ASP A 588 0.89 -19.36 10.45
C ASP A 588 1.67 -19.37 9.11
N GLU A 589 1.84 -20.54 8.49
CA GLU A 589 2.52 -20.68 7.19
C GLU A 589 1.59 -20.32 6.01
N ASP A 590 0.26 -20.30 6.22
CA ASP A 590 -0.74 -20.07 5.16
C ASP A 590 -1.20 -18.60 5.07
N PHE A 591 -0.66 -17.72 5.92
CA PHE A 591 -0.86 -16.27 5.88
C PHE A 591 0.49 -15.55 5.79
N VAL A 592 0.64 -14.63 4.83
CA VAL A 592 1.92 -13.91 4.64
C VAL A 592 1.73 -12.42 4.40
N ILE A 593 2.55 -11.61 5.07
CA ILE A 593 2.75 -10.19 4.77
C ILE A 593 3.96 -10.06 3.83
N VAL A 594 3.71 -9.64 2.60
CA VAL A 594 4.69 -9.68 1.48
C VAL A 594 6.04 -9.03 1.78
N ALA A 595 6.10 -8.05 2.68
CA ALA A 595 7.28 -7.20 2.83
C ALA A 595 8.30 -7.64 3.89
N LEU A 596 8.23 -8.90 4.34
CA LEU A 596 9.26 -9.50 5.21
C LEU A 596 9.93 -10.72 4.59
N ASP A 597 9.22 -11.53 3.80
CA ASP A 597 9.71 -12.86 3.42
C ASP A 597 10.37 -12.95 2.04
N ARG A 598 9.84 -12.27 1.01
CA ARG A 598 10.30 -12.47 -0.39
C ARG A 598 10.44 -11.12 -1.10
N SER A 599 11.62 -10.83 -1.64
CA SER A 599 11.91 -9.54 -2.29
C SER A 599 11.12 -9.39 -3.60
N ILE A 600 10.04 -8.63 -3.58
CA ILE A 600 9.44 -8.03 -4.78
C ILE A 600 9.98 -6.61 -4.89
N ASP A 601 10.92 -6.41 -5.80
CA ASP A 601 11.53 -5.10 -6.02
C ASP A 601 10.44 -4.09 -6.44
N ARG A 602 10.52 -2.87 -5.90
CA ARG A 602 9.67 -1.71 -6.28
C ARG A 602 8.22 -1.75 -5.84
N PHE A 603 7.81 -2.72 -5.02
CA PHE A 603 6.47 -2.71 -4.44
C PHE A 603 6.18 -1.39 -3.68
N LEU A 604 7.14 -0.90 -2.89
CA LEU A 604 7.02 0.35 -2.12
C LEU A 604 7.02 1.61 -3.01
N ASP A 605 7.37 1.49 -4.29
CA ASP A 605 7.24 2.59 -5.25
C ASP A 605 5.78 2.76 -5.71
N VAL A 606 4.93 1.75 -5.47
CA VAL A 606 3.54 1.69 -5.93
C VAL A 606 2.54 2.05 -4.84
N SER A 607 2.75 1.60 -3.61
CA SER A 607 1.82 1.84 -2.49
C SER A 607 2.56 1.98 -1.16
N ASP A 608 1.96 2.74 -0.23
CA ASP A 608 2.38 2.83 1.17
C ASP A 608 1.80 1.71 2.05
N HIS A 609 0.98 0.83 1.49
CA HIS A 609 0.53 -0.43 2.10
C HIS A 609 1.16 -1.64 1.42
N ARG A 610 1.45 -2.67 2.21
CA ARG A 610 1.96 -3.99 1.79
C ARG A 610 0.80 -4.97 1.63
N PRO A 611 0.77 -5.83 0.60
CA PRO A 611 -0.33 -6.77 0.43
C PRO A 611 -0.22 -7.84 1.49
N ILE A 612 -1.38 -8.29 1.96
CA ILE A 612 -1.51 -9.44 2.84
C ILE A 612 -2.14 -10.57 2.04
N LEU A 613 -1.57 -11.77 2.17
CA LEU A 613 -1.92 -12.93 1.38
C LEU A 613 -2.46 -14.03 2.26
N LEU A 614 -3.47 -14.74 1.78
CA LEU A 614 -4.06 -15.91 2.41
C LEU A 614 -4.07 -17.07 1.40
N ARG A 615 -3.54 -18.23 1.80
CA ARG A 615 -3.72 -19.51 1.10
C ARG A 615 -4.73 -20.35 1.86
N LEU A 616 -5.69 -20.92 1.14
CA LEU A 616 -6.59 -21.96 1.66
C LEU A 616 -6.24 -23.28 0.99
N ALA A 617 -5.58 -24.18 1.69
CA ALA A 617 -5.23 -25.51 1.20
C ALA A 617 -6.32 -26.56 1.51
N ALA A 618 -6.37 -27.62 0.71
CA ALA A 618 -7.30 -28.73 0.84
C ALA A 618 -7.02 -29.57 2.10
N ASN A 619 -7.51 -29.16 3.28
CA ASN A 619 -7.37 -29.95 4.50
C ASN A 619 -8.66 -30.73 4.82
N PRO A 620 -8.62 -32.08 4.93
CA PRO A 620 -9.80 -32.92 5.17
C PRO A 620 -10.41 -32.83 6.59
N GLN A 621 -9.85 -32.01 7.50
CA GLN A 621 -10.43 -31.80 8.83
C GLN A 621 -11.35 -30.57 8.87
N SER A 622 -12.45 -30.59 8.12
CA SER A 622 -13.54 -29.65 8.39
C SER A 622 -14.11 -29.96 9.76
N ARG A 623 -13.85 -29.08 10.73
CA ARG A 623 -14.54 -29.13 12.01
C ARG A 623 -15.80 -28.30 11.88
N SER A 624 -16.96 -28.90 12.18
CA SER A 624 -18.17 -28.12 12.46
C SER A 624 -17.86 -27.22 13.65
N ALA A 625 -17.98 -25.92 13.42
CA ALA A 625 -17.82 -24.90 14.43
C ALA A 625 -19.17 -24.22 14.59
N ALA A 626 -19.62 -24.07 15.85
CA ALA A 626 -20.84 -23.34 16.13
C ALA A 626 -20.79 -21.96 15.47
N PRO A 627 -21.92 -21.48 14.92
CA PRO A 627 -21.96 -20.18 14.25
C PRO A 627 -21.44 -19.08 15.18
N PRO A 628 -20.85 -18.01 14.62
CA PRO A 628 -20.51 -16.81 15.37
C PRO A 628 -21.63 -16.41 16.32
N ASP A 629 -21.38 -16.46 17.64
CA ASP A 629 -22.39 -16.03 18.60
C ASP A 629 -22.56 -14.51 18.43
N SER A 630 -23.81 -14.07 18.30
CA SER A 630 -24.08 -12.65 18.06
C SER A 630 -23.72 -11.86 19.31
N GLY A 631 -22.70 -11.02 19.23
CA GLY A 631 -22.34 -10.07 20.29
C GLY A 631 -23.41 -9.02 20.60
N LEU A 632 -24.53 -8.99 19.85
CA LEU A 632 -25.69 -8.15 20.13
C LEU A 632 -26.78 -8.92 20.88
N SER A 633 -27.25 -8.36 21.99
CA SER A 633 -28.43 -8.87 22.70
C SER A 633 -29.70 -8.79 21.83
N GLU A 634 -30.69 -9.63 22.14
CA GLU A 634 -31.99 -9.62 21.46
C GLU A 634 -32.68 -8.24 21.52
N GLU A 635 -32.42 -7.49 22.60
CA GLU A 635 -32.88 -6.12 22.77
C GLU A 635 -32.17 -5.14 21.82
N GLU A 636 -30.85 -5.25 21.68
CA GLU A 636 -30.04 -4.44 20.76
C GLU A 636 -30.38 -4.73 19.30
N ARG A 637 -30.55 -6.00 18.93
CA ARG A 637 -31.06 -6.41 17.61
C ARG A 637 -32.45 -5.82 17.37
N GLY A 638 -33.32 -5.88 18.37
CA GLY A 638 -34.65 -5.27 18.31
C GLY A 638 -34.59 -3.75 18.12
N ARG A 639 -33.67 -3.04 18.79
CA ARG A 639 -33.47 -1.58 18.63
C ARG A 639 -32.91 -1.24 17.25
N LEU A 640 -31.97 -2.04 16.75
CA LEU A 640 -31.38 -1.90 15.42
C LEU A 640 -32.45 -2.04 14.32
N VAL A 641 -33.35 -3.04 14.44
CA VAL A 641 -34.50 -3.22 13.54
C VAL A 641 -35.54 -2.09 13.69
N ARG A 642 -35.81 -1.60 14.91
CA ARG A 642 -36.77 -0.51 15.17
C ARG A 642 -36.29 0.85 14.63
N GLY A 643 -35.02 1.18 14.80
CA GLY A 643 -34.41 2.41 14.25
C GLY A 643 -34.43 2.45 12.72
N LEU A 644 -34.34 1.28 12.08
CA LEU A 644 -34.46 1.14 10.62
C LEU A 644 -35.92 1.23 10.13
N ALA A 645 -36.88 0.76 10.91
CA ALA A 645 -38.30 0.87 10.59
C ALA A 645 -38.84 2.32 10.66
N ALA A 646 -38.14 3.22 11.34
CA ALA A 646 -38.47 4.65 11.42
C ALA A 646 -38.16 5.43 10.12
N ASN A 647 -37.39 4.86 9.18
CA ASN A 647 -37.10 5.46 7.87
C ASN A 647 -38.18 5.13 6.82
N ARG A 648 -39.40 5.66 7.02
CA ARG A 648 -40.34 5.94 5.93
C ARG A 648 -40.19 7.43 5.57
N PRO A 649 -40.26 7.85 4.30
CA PRO A 649 -40.16 9.27 3.95
C PRO A 649 -41.45 9.96 4.42
N ALA A 650 -41.43 10.47 5.65
CA ALA A 650 -42.50 11.29 6.20
C ALA A 650 -42.16 12.75 5.92
N ARG A 651 -43.06 13.38 5.17
CA ARG A 651 -43.15 14.83 4.93
C ARG A 651 -42.90 15.65 6.19
N ALA A 652 -42.29 16.81 5.98
CA ALA A 652 -42.17 17.94 6.89
C ALA A 652 -43.18 17.95 8.05
N GLY A 653 -42.67 17.77 9.26
CA GLY A 653 -43.40 17.96 10.51
C GLY A 653 -42.39 18.06 11.65
N ARG A 654 -42.14 19.28 12.14
CA ARG A 654 -41.33 19.56 13.33
C ARG A 654 -41.89 18.82 14.55
N PRO A 655 -41.03 18.32 15.47
CA PRO A 655 -41.41 18.19 16.87
C PRO A 655 -40.46 18.95 17.81
N GLY A 656 -41.07 19.83 18.61
CA GLY A 656 -40.97 19.87 20.07
C GLY A 656 -39.61 19.97 20.76
N ARG A 657 -39.32 21.18 21.25
CA ARG A 657 -38.39 21.52 22.35
C ARG A 657 -38.44 20.53 23.53
N ALA A 658 -37.28 20.19 24.09
CA ALA A 658 -37.14 19.82 25.49
C ALA A 658 -36.48 21.00 26.22
N GLU A 659 -37.15 21.48 27.27
CA GLU A 659 -36.75 22.61 28.10
C GLU A 659 -35.63 22.19 29.09
N GLN A 660 -34.56 22.98 29.11
CA GLN A 660 -33.92 23.38 30.37
C GLN A 660 -34.03 24.90 30.45
N GLY A 661 -34.63 25.38 31.53
CA GLY A 661 -35.12 26.74 31.64
C GLY A 661 -34.04 27.81 31.62
N THR A 662 -34.19 28.75 30.70
CA THR A 662 -34.23 30.19 30.99
C THR A 662 -35.26 30.81 30.05
N ASP A 663 -36.13 31.66 30.58
CA ASP A 663 -37.23 32.32 29.84
C ASP A 663 -36.71 33.45 28.91
N GLN A 664 -35.44 33.37 28.48
CA GLN A 664 -34.72 34.45 27.82
C GLN A 664 -34.76 34.25 26.29
N PRO A 665 -35.17 35.26 25.50
CA PRO A 665 -35.11 35.19 24.04
C PRO A 665 -33.66 35.04 23.57
N TYR A 666 -33.44 34.34 22.45
CA TYR A 666 -32.11 34.16 21.85
C TYR A 666 -31.41 35.51 21.63
N TYR A 667 -32.15 36.52 21.19
CA TYR A 667 -31.70 37.90 21.06
C TYR A 667 -32.85 38.86 21.40
N ASP A 668 -32.58 39.89 22.21
CA ASP A 668 -33.53 40.94 22.58
C ASP A 668 -33.08 42.28 21.97
N ALA A 669 -33.62 42.60 20.79
CA ALA A 669 -33.27 43.81 20.07
C ALA A 669 -33.56 45.09 20.87
N GLY A 670 -34.63 45.13 21.67
CA GLY A 670 -34.98 46.33 22.44
C GLY A 670 -34.03 46.58 23.60
N ALA A 671 -33.59 45.50 24.27
CA ALA A 671 -32.57 45.60 25.30
C ALA A 671 -31.19 45.95 24.71
N ASP A 672 -30.86 45.41 23.53
CA ASP A 672 -29.60 45.71 22.86
C ASP A 672 -29.54 47.16 22.37
N ASP A 673 -30.64 47.71 21.80
CA ASP A 673 -30.72 49.12 21.39
C ASP A 673 -30.43 50.06 22.58
N VAL A 674 -31.01 49.78 23.75
CA VAL A 674 -30.76 50.56 24.98
C VAL A 674 -29.31 50.43 25.44
N ALA A 675 -28.74 49.22 25.39
CA ALA A 675 -27.35 48.98 25.77
C ALA A 675 -26.37 49.67 24.80
N CYS A 676 -26.69 49.67 23.51
CA CYS A 676 -25.97 50.35 22.44
C CYS A 676 -25.97 51.88 22.66
N ASP A 677 -27.16 52.48 22.83
CA ASP A 677 -27.31 53.92 23.08
C ASP A 677 -26.55 54.35 24.33
N ALA A 678 -26.64 53.57 25.41
CA ALA A 678 -25.92 53.85 26.66
C ALA A 678 -24.40 53.73 26.49
N TYR A 679 -23.93 52.75 25.72
CA TYR A 679 -22.51 52.52 25.49
C TYR A 679 -21.87 53.63 24.63
N TRP A 680 -22.62 54.18 23.68
CA TRP A 680 -22.14 55.20 22.74
C TRP A 680 -22.62 56.63 23.04
N VAL A 681 -23.27 56.86 24.19
CA VAL A 681 -23.95 58.13 24.55
C VAL A 681 -23.10 59.41 24.37
N ASP A 682 -21.80 59.33 24.61
CA ASP A 682 -20.87 60.48 24.53
C ASP A 682 -20.11 60.55 23.18
N THR A 683 -20.62 59.91 22.14
CA THR A 683 -20.00 59.94 20.81
C THR A 683 -20.81 60.74 19.81
N ASN A 684 -20.12 61.51 18.97
CA ASN A 684 -20.73 62.28 17.89
C ASN A 684 -19.94 62.06 16.59
N PRO A 685 -20.50 61.41 15.56
CA PRO A 685 -19.81 61.14 14.29
C PRO A 685 -19.40 62.40 13.52
N GLU A 686 -20.00 63.56 13.83
CA GLU A 686 -19.64 64.84 13.21
C GLU A 686 -18.48 65.55 13.92
N SER A 687 -18.03 65.05 15.08
CA SER A 687 -16.94 65.67 15.85
C SER A 687 -15.55 65.35 15.27
N ALA A 688 -14.63 66.31 15.33
CA ALA A 688 -13.28 66.14 14.80
C ALA A 688 -12.45 65.09 15.57
N ASP A 689 -12.79 64.84 16.83
CA ASP A 689 -12.17 63.84 17.70
C ASP A 689 -12.92 62.50 17.73
N PHE A 690 -13.94 62.32 16.87
CA PHE A 690 -14.83 61.16 16.87
C PHE A 690 -14.08 59.82 16.87
N THR A 691 -13.14 59.63 15.95
CA THR A 691 -12.35 58.39 15.88
C THR A 691 -11.57 58.17 17.17
N GLN A 692 -10.93 59.21 17.71
CA GLN A 692 -10.15 59.10 18.94
C GLN A 692 -11.04 58.77 20.14
N ARG A 693 -12.24 59.34 20.20
CA ARG A 693 -13.24 59.02 21.23
C ARG A 693 -13.69 57.56 21.13
N VAL A 694 -14.02 57.07 19.93
CA VAL A 694 -14.39 55.65 19.72
C VAL A 694 -13.25 54.72 20.15
N ARG A 695 -12.00 55.00 19.73
CA ARG A 695 -10.82 54.22 20.15
C ARG A 695 -10.64 54.20 21.67
N GLN A 696 -10.87 55.34 22.32
CA GLN A 696 -10.77 55.46 23.77
C GLN A 696 -11.82 54.58 24.47
N ILE A 697 -13.08 54.65 24.03
CA ILE A 697 -14.17 53.82 24.56
C ILE A 697 -13.82 52.33 24.40
N LEU A 698 -13.40 51.88 23.21
CA LEU A 698 -13.03 50.49 22.95
C LEU A 698 -11.88 49.96 23.82
N ARG A 699 -10.99 50.86 24.30
CA ARG A 699 -9.91 50.51 25.22
C ARG A 699 -10.41 50.45 26.65
N ASP A 700 -11.16 51.46 27.08
CA ASP A 700 -11.59 51.62 28.46
C ASP A 700 -12.66 50.60 28.87
N THR A 701 -13.48 50.15 27.92
CA THR A 701 -14.60 49.23 28.21
C THR A 701 -14.22 47.75 28.10
N HIS A 702 -13.11 47.40 27.45
CA HIS A 702 -12.60 46.02 27.44
C HIS A 702 -11.93 45.70 28.78
N THR A 703 -12.78 45.50 29.78
CA THR A 703 -12.38 45.37 31.19
C THR A 703 -12.10 43.92 31.59
N GLN A 704 -12.54 42.94 30.80
CA GLN A 704 -12.33 41.50 31.07
C GLN A 704 -11.65 40.79 29.89
N PRO A 705 -10.30 40.85 29.79
CA PRO A 705 -9.55 40.04 28.84
C PRO A 705 -9.78 38.55 29.05
N LEU A 706 -10.25 37.85 28.02
CA LEU A 706 -10.49 36.41 28.04
C LEU A 706 -9.27 35.63 27.53
N SER A 707 -9.08 34.42 28.03
CA SER A 707 -8.08 33.50 27.47
C SER A 707 -8.55 32.91 26.15
N TYR A 708 -7.63 32.58 25.24
CA TYR A 708 -7.96 31.84 24.01
C TYR A 708 -8.44 30.41 24.29
N LYS A 709 -9.75 30.28 24.56
CA LYS A 709 -10.48 29.01 24.77
C LYS A 709 -11.86 29.07 24.09
N PRO A 710 -11.92 28.84 22.76
CA PRO A 710 -13.17 28.95 22.01
C PRO A 710 -14.28 28.01 22.51
N SER A 711 -13.92 26.81 22.97
CA SER A 711 -14.84 25.86 23.63
C SER A 711 -15.55 26.39 24.87
N THR A 712 -14.97 27.40 25.53
CA THR A 712 -15.54 28.01 26.75
C THR A 712 -16.29 29.30 26.43
N HIS A 713 -15.74 30.13 25.54
CA HIS A 713 -16.19 31.51 25.36
C HIS A 713 -16.94 31.76 24.04
N LEU A 714 -16.66 30.98 22.99
CA LEU A 714 -17.13 31.26 21.64
C LEU A 714 -18.34 30.39 21.26
N TYR A 715 -18.15 29.07 21.13
CA TYR A 715 -19.18 28.18 20.60
C TYR A 715 -20.45 28.04 21.46
N PRO A 716 -20.38 28.01 22.81
CA PRO A 716 -21.56 27.78 23.63
C PRO A 716 -22.65 28.84 23.48
N TRP A 717 -22.28 30.08 23.17
CA TRP A 717 -23.22 31.21 23.19
C TRP A 717 -22.93 32.29 22.17
N VAL A 718 -21.70 32.78 22.07
CA VAL A 718 -21.37 33.91 21.18
C VAL A 718 -21.64 33.55 19.73
N ASP A 719 -21.10 32.43 19.25
CA ASP A 719 -21.21 32.06 17.84
C ASP A 719 -22.47 31.26 17.48
N LEU A 720 -23.35 31.07 18.47
CA LEU A 720 -24.63 30.40 18.31
C LEU A 720 -25.53 31.22 17.39
N ARG A 721 -26.22 30.57 16.46
CA ARG A 721 -27.19 31.18 15.53
C ARG A 721 -28.62 31.00 16.02
N PRO A 722 -29.61 31.72 15.44
CA PRO A 722 -31.02 31.58 15.85
C PRO A 722 -31.58 30.16 15.69
N ASN A 723 -30.96 29.34 14.84
CA ASN A 723 -31.30 27.93 14.65
C ASN A 723 -30.69 26.99 15.71
N GLY A 724 -29.97 27.53 16.70
CA GLY A 724 -29.29 26.78 17.75
C GLY A 724 -27.98 26.13 17.33
N LYS A 725 -27.43 26.47 16.15
CA LYS A 725 -26.21 25.88 15.61
C LYS A 725 -25.07 26.89 15.54
N VAL A 726 -23.85 26.38 15.47
CA VAL A 726 -22.65 27.14 15.12
C VAL A 726 -22.36 26.91 13.65
N ARG A 727 -21.94 27.96 12.93
CA ARG A 727 -21.62 27.87 11.50
C ARG A 727 -20.21 28.38 11.24
N SER A 728 -19.44 27.61 10.49
CA SER A 728 -18.14 28.02 9.99
C SER A 728 -18.21 29.30 9.18
N ILE A 729 -17.29 30.23 9.47
CA ILE A 729 -17.23 31.56 8.87
C ILE A 729 -16.97 31.52 7.35
N TYR A 730 -16.21 30.53 6.86
CA TYR A 730 -15.80 30.43 5.46
C TYR A 730 -16.65 29.41 4.67
N SER A 731 -16.75 28.17 5.15
CA SER A 731 -17.42 27.08 4.43
C SER A 731 -18.94 27.15 4.50
N GLY A 732 -19.46 27.81 5.54
CA GLY A 732 -20.87 27.78 5.87
C GLY A 732 -21.35 26.44 6.45
N PHE A 733 -20.45 25.50 6.78
CA PHE A 733 -20.76 24.26 7.50
C PHE A 733 -21.43 24.57 8.84
N GLU A 734 -22.54 23.90 9.14
CA GLU A 734 -23.29 24.07 10.39
C GLU A 734 -23.28 22.78 11.22
N ALA A 735 -22.98 22.93 12.51
CA ALA A 735 -23.09 21.85 13.50
C ALA A 735 -23.57 22.40 14.84
N ASP A 736 -23.98 21.52 15.74
CA ASP A 736 -24.38 21.92 17.09
C ASP A 736 -23.14 22.41 17.89
N PRO A 737 -23.28 23.33 18.86
CA PRO A 737 -22.15 23.85 19.65
C PRO A 737 -21.25 22.77 20.24
N GLU A 738 -21.85 21.67 20.68
CA GLU A 738 -21.19 20.51 21.28
C GLU A 738 -20.16 19.89 20.34
N PHE A 739 -20.39 19.92 19.02
CA PHE A 739 -19.44 19.43 18.01
C PHE A 739 -18.10 20.20 18.10
N PHE A 740 -18.18 21.52 18.10
CA PHE A 740 -16.99 22.39 18.14
C PHE A 740 -16.31 22.34 19.51
N ILE A 741 -17.10 22.28 20.60
CA ILE A 741 -16.59 22.15 21.97
C ILE A 741 -15.83 20.83 22.15
N ALA A 742 -16.40 19.72 21.72
CA ALA A 742 -15.78 18.40 21.85
C ALA A 742 -14.49 18.30 21.05
N ALA A 743 -14.46 18.84 19.83
CA ALA A 743 -13.27 18.86 19.00
C ALA A 743 -12.11 19.67 19.62
N ASP A 744 -12.38 20.86 20.17
CA ASP A 744 -11.36 21.67 20.83
C ASP A 744 -10.86 21.03 22.14
N LEU A 745 -11.76 20.40 22.92
CA LEU A 745 -11.37 19.65 24.13
C LEU A 745 -10.51 18.43 23.80
N GLU A 746 -10.75 17.79 22.66
CA GLU A 746 -9.91 16.67 22.18
C GLU A 746 -8.53 17.16 21.73
N MET A 747 -8.45 18.30 21.03
CA MET A 747 -7.17 18.92 20.71
C MET A 747 -6.39 19.28 21.98
N ASP A 748 -7.06 19.76 23.03
CA ASP A 748 -6.44 20.00 24.34
C ASP A 748 -5.86 18.71 24.95
N ARG A 749 -6.62 17.60 24.93
CA ARG A 749 -6.14 16.31 25.44
C ARG A 749 -4.94 15.79 24.67
N ARG A 750 -4.97 15.87 23.34
CA ARG A 750 -3.86 15.43 22.47
C ARG A 750 -2.62 16.29 22.65
N ARG A 751 -2.80 17.60 22.78
CA ARG A 751 -1.70 18.54 23.04
C ARG A 751 -1.03 18.22 24.39
N GLU A 752 -1.81 17.92 25.42
CA GLU A 752 -1.27 17.53 26.73
C GLU A 752 -0.56 16.16 26.68
N SER A 753 -1.14 15.16 26.00
CA SER A 753 -0.53 13.83 25.84
C SER A 753 0.79 13.88 25.04
N ALA A 754 0.83 14.63 23.94
CA ALA A 754 2.04 14.86 23.15
C ALA A 754 3.11 15.58 23.98
N ARG A 755 2.71 16.54 24.82
CA ARG A 755 3.59 17.26 25.73
C ARG A 755 4.18 16.34 26.80
N GLU A 756 3.38 15.44 27.36
CA GLU A 756 3.83 14.46 28.36
C GLU A 756 4.79 13.43 27.74
N THR A 757 4.48 12.94 26.54
CA THR A 757 5.34 12.01 25.78
C THR A 757 6.71 12.65 25.51
N LEU A 758 6.75 13.90 25.06
CA LEU A 758 8.00 14.61 24.77
C LEU A 758 8.80 14.94 26.05
N ARG A 759 8.13 15.23 27.17
CA ARG A 759 8.80 15.38 28.48
C ARG A 759 9.44 14.07 28.95
N SER A 760 8.80 12.93 28.69
CA SER A 760 9.33 11.61 29.07
C SER A 760 10.51 11.15 28.18
N GLY A 761 10.62 11.69 26.96
CA GLY A 761 11.65 11.33 25.97
C GLY A 761 12.97 12.10 26.05
N GLY A 762 13.16 13.00 27.03
CA GLY A 762 14.46 13.64 27.31
C GLY A 762 14.95 14.70 26.30
N LEU A 763 14.09 15.20 25.41
CA LEU A 763 14.43 16.25 24.45
C LEU A 763 14.31 17.66 25.09
N GLU A 764 15.44 18.31 25.35
CA GLU A 764 15.46 19.74 25.73
C GLU A 764 15.38 20.64 24.47
N MET A 765 14.16 20.82 23.94
CA MET A 765 13.88 21.94 23.03
C MET A 765 13.49 23.19 23.84
N HIS A 766 13.83 24.39 23.35
CA HIS A 766 13.34 25.65 23.91
C HIS A 766 11.79 25.65 23.95
N SER A 767 11.21 25.96 25.12
CA SER A 767 9.77 25.85 25.41
C SER A 767 8.89 26.47 24.33
N ASP A 768 9.25 27.65 23.84
CA ASP A 768 8.38 28.45 22.98
C ASP A 768 8.27 27.88 21.56
N GLY A 769 9.33 27.24 21.06
CA GLY A 769 9.32 26.56 19.76
C GLY A 769 8.51 25.28 19.76
N LEU A 770 8.55 24.54 20.88
CA LEU A 770 7.75 23.34 21.07
C LEU A 770 6.25 23.67 21.18
N GLU A 771 5.88 24.70 21.95
CA GLU A 771 4.48 25.14 22.02
C GLU A 771 3.95 25.57 20.65
N ALA A 772 4.77 26.28 19.86
CA ALA A 772 4.36 26.70 18.51
C ALA A 772 4.11 25.52 17.57
N LEU A 773 4.91 24.45 17.66
CA LEU A 773 4.72 23.22 16.88
C LEU A 773 3.48 22.45 17.31
N LEU A 774 3.27 22.28 18.62
CA LEU A 774 2.10 21.59 19.16
C LEU A 774 0.79 22.36 18.86
N GLU A 775 0.83 23.69 18.87
CA GLU A 775 -0.33 24.51 18.47
C GLU A 775 -0.61 24.45 16.96
N ALA A 776 0.42 24.29 16.12
CA ALA A 776 0.25 24.14 14.67
C ALA A 776 -0.29 22.75 14.28
N GLU A 777 0.16 21.70 14.96
CA GLU A 777 -0.28 20.32 14.72
C GLU A 777 -1.70 20.06 15.26
N PHE A 778 -2.04 20.64 16.42
CA PHE A 778 -3.32 20.44 17.12
C PHE A 778 -4.15 21.72 17.13
N ALA A 779 -4.48 22.27 15.97
CA ALA A 779 -5.23 23.52 15.84
C ALA A 779 -6.71 23.37 16.24
N TYR A 780 -7.29 24.39 16.88
CA TYR A 780 -8.71 24.45 17.21
C TYR A 780 -9.58 24.74 15.99
N ASN A 781 -10.89 24.46 16.10
CA ASN A 781 -11.90 24.81 15.11
C ASN A 781 -12.30 26.30 15.16
N CYS A 782 -11.31 27.17 15.34
CA CYS A 782 -11.50 28.61 15.53
C CYS A 782 -10.55 29.40 14.64
N GLU A 783 -11.13 30.28 13.83
CA GLU A 783 -10.43 31.25 13.00
C GLU A 783 -10.13 32.52 13.80
N HIS A 784 -8.89 32.99 13.69
CA HIS A 784 -8.52 34.37 13.96
C HIS A 784 -8.50 35.16 12.66
N VAL A 785 -9.54 35.97 12.40
CA VAL A 785 -9.65 36.69 11.12
C VAL A 785 -8.50 37.68 10.93
N VAL A 786 -7.96 38.23 12.03
CA VAL A 786 -6.62 38.84 12.05
C VAL A 786 -5.59 37.80 12.53
N PRO A 787 -4.62 37.36 11.70
CA PRO A 787 -3.74 36.25 12.06
C PRO A 787 -2.96 36.47 13.35
N GLN A 788 -2.92 35.45 14.20
CA GLN A 788 -2.18 35.50 15.47
C GLN A 788 -0.69 35.84 15.32
N SER A 789 -0.10 35.48 14.18
CA SER A 789 1.31 35.75 13.85
C SER A 789 1.60 37.25 13.67
N TRP A 790 0.60 38.09 13.39
CA TRP A 790 0.82 39.51 13.14
C TRP A 790 0.97 40.35 14.41
N PHE A 791 0.57 39.80 15.56
CA PHE A 791 0.65 40.45 16.87
C PHE A 791 1.37 39.57 17.91
N ASN A 792 2.12 38.56 17.46
CA ASN A 792 2.88 37.62 18.30
C ASN A 792 2.03 36.96 19.39
N LYS A 793 0.77 36.58 19.09
CA LYS A 793 -0.13 35.88 20.03
C LYS A 793 -0.34 36.62 21.38
N ARG A 794 -0.10 37.94 21.44
CA ARG A 794 -0.22 38.73 22.68
C ARG A 794 -1.69 38.87 23.12
N GLU A 795 -1.94 38.73 24.41
CA GLU A 795 -3.21 39.12 25.02
C GLU A 795 -3.28 40.66 25.17
N PRO A 796 -4.46 41.29 25.07
CA PRO A 796 -5.80 40.67 24.93
C PRO A 796 -6.19 40.35 23.47
N MET A 797 -5.32 40.60 22.48
CA MET A 797 -5.64 40.36 21.07
C MET A 797 -5.95 38.91 20.77
N ARG A 798 -5.28 37.95 21.41
CA ARG A 798 -5.47 36.53 21.11
C ARG A 798 -6.85 36.02 21.54
N GLY A 799 -7.38 36.47 22.68
CA GLY A 799 -8.68 36.06 23.22
C GLY A 799 -9.87 36.99 22.94
N ASP A 800 -9.68 38.12 22.26
CA ASP A 800 -10.78 39.07 21.95
C ASP A 800 -11.83 38.43 21.02
N LEU A 801 -13.04 38.22 21.50
CA LEU A 801 -14.09 37.47 20.79
C LEU A 801 -14.60 38.15 19.52
N HIS A 802 -14.38 39.47 19.37
CA HIS A 802 -14.84 40.22 18.18
C HIS A 802 -14.15 39.80 16.88
N HIS A 803 -13.00 39.10 16.94
CA HIS A 803 -12.30 38.58 15.75
C HIS A 803 -12.07 37.06 15.79
N LEU A 804 -12.80 36.34 16.65
CA LEU A 804 -12.82 34.88 16.70
C LEU A 804 -14.12 34.32 16.13
N PHE A 805 -14.01 33.34 15.25
CA PHE A 805 -15.16 32.67 14.63
C PHE A 805 -14.94 31.17 14.54
N ALA A 806 -16.00 30.37 14.55
CA ALA A 806 -15.90 28.95 14.24
C ALA A 806 -15.41 28.76 12.79
N CYS A 807 -14.48 27.83 12.60
CA CYS A 807 -13.91 27.52 11.29
C CYS A 807 -13.21 26.16 11.35
N GLU A 808 -13.45 25.29 10.38
CA GLU A 808 -12.80 23.99 10.34
C GLU A 808 -11.29 24.15 10.09
N PRO A 809 -10.44 23.25 10.61
CA PRO A 809 -8.99 23.39 10.54
C PRO A 809 -8.49 23.44 9.09
N ARG A 810 -9.21 22.77 8.18
CA ARG A 810 -8.95 22.81 6.73
C ARG A 810 -9.12 24.22 6.16
N CYS A 811 -10.24 24.90 6.43
CA CYS A 811 -10.47 26.25 5.90
C CYS A 811 -9.55 27.28 6.56
N ASN A 812 -9.32 27.15 7.87
CA ASN A 812 -8.37 27.96 8.63
C ASN A 812 -6.93 27.81 8.07
N SER A 813 -6.49 26.57 7.85
CA SER A 813 -5.17 26.27 7.24
C SER A 813 -5.07 26.77 5.80
N PHE A 814 -6.13 26.62 5.00
CA PHE A 814 -6.18 27.10 3.62
C PHE A 814 -6.09 28.63 3.55
N ARG A 815 -6.74 29.34 4.48
CA ARG A 815 -6.65 30.80 4.60
C ARG A 815 -5.24 31.27 5.00
N SER A 816 -4.51 30.48 5.78
CA SER A 816 -3.14 30.78 6.24
C SER A 816 -3.02 32.12 6.99
N ASN A 817 -1.98 32.92 6.74
CA ASN A 817 -1.81 34.26 7.31
C ASN A 817 -2.05 35.37 6.27
N PHE A 818 -2.83 35.07 5.23
CA PHE A 818 -3.05 35.96 4.09
C PHE A 818 -4.03 37.11 4.45
N PRO A 819 -3.71 38.37 4.07
CA PRO A 819 -4.68 39.47 4.11
C PRO A 819 -5.88 39.21 3.19
N TYR A 820 -7.00 39.85 3.49
CA TYR A 820 -8.20 39.79 2.67
C TYR A 820 -8.10 40.70 1.43
N ALA A 821 -8.47 40.16 0.27
CA ALA A 821 -8.63 40.87 -1.00
C ALA A 821 -9.77 40.24 -1.81
N ALA A 822 -10.28 40.94 -2.81
CA ALA A 822 -11.25 40.40 -3.77
C ALA A 822 -10.53 39.92 -5.04
N HIS A 823 -10.94 38.77 -5.59
CA HIS A 823 -10.24 38.09 -6.69
C HIS A 823 -11.14 37.78 -7.88
N GLU A 824 -10.58 37.86 -9.09
CA GLU A 824 -11.26 37.50 -10.34
C GLU A 824 -10.73 36.21 -11.00
N LEU A 825 -9.54 35.67 -10.66
CA LEU A 825 -8.95 34.42 -11.23
C LEU A 825 -8.23 33.51 -10.17
N GLU A 826 -7.82 32.28 -10.54
CA GLU A 826 -7.91 31.05 -9.69
C GLU A 826 -6.72 30.60 -8.80
N ARG A 827 -7.04 30.29 -7.53
CA ARG A 827 -6.96 28.94 -6.88
C ARG A 827 -8.15 28.81 -5.92
N THR A 828 -9.06 27.87 -6.20
CA THR A 828 -10.35 27.79 -5.49
C THR A 828 -10.43 26.54 -4.62
N MET A 829 -10.77 26.71 -3.34
CA MET A 829 -11.33 25.64 -2.53
C MET A 829 -12.84 25.86 -2.48
N GLU A 830 -13.59 25.00 -3.16
CA GLU A 830 -14.98 25.26 -3.55
C GLU A 830 -15.89 25.69 -2.41
N ASP A 831 -15.62 25.27 -1.18
CA ASP A 831 -16.39 25.61 0.01
C ASP A 831 -15.76 26.70 0.87
N CYS A 832 -14.44 26.77 1.06
CA CYS A 832 -13.82 27.75 1.95
C CYS A 832 -13.64 29.16 1.32
N GLY A 833 -13.10 29.27 0.11
CA GLY A 833 -12.69 30.55 -0.46
C GLY A 833 -11.62 30.42 -1.54
N ARG A 834 -11.00 31.54 -1.90
CA ARG A 834 -10.00 31.65 -2.97
C ARG A 834 -8.72 32.27 -2.43
N VAL A 835 -7.57 31.78 -2.91
CA VAL A 835 -6.25 32.34 -2.59
C VAL A 835 -5.56 32.73 -3.88
N GLU A 836 -5.13 33.98 -3.99
CA GLU A 836 -4.32 34.50 -5.10
C GLU A 836 -3.32 35.52 -4.54
N ASP A 837 -2.07 35.52 -5.03
CA ASP A 837 -1.01 36.45 -4.61
C ASP A 837 -0.84 36.65 -3.09
N GLN A 838 -0.91 35.54 -2.34
CA GLN A 838 -0.84 35.55 -0.86
C GLN A 838 -1.93 36.42 -0.20
N THR A 839 -3.08 36.58 -0.84
CA THR A 839 -4.27 37.23 -0.30
C THR A 839 -5.45 36.26 -0.41
N PHE A 840 -6.46 36.41 0.44
CA PHE A 840 -7.56 35.47 0.57
C PHE A 840 -8.92 36.15 0.38
N GLU A 841 -9.75 35.58 -0.49
CA GLU A 841 -11.15 35.96 -0.63
C GLU A 841 -12.03 34.84 -0.03
N PRO A 842 -12.77 35.10 1.06
CA PRO A 842 -13.60 34.08 1.66
C PRO A 842 -14.88 33.84 0.83
N LYS A 843 -15.34 32.58 0.77
CA LYS A 843 -16.59 32.24 0.07
C LYS A 843 -17.81 32.75 0.84
N GLY A 844 -17.85 32.47 2.14
CA GLY A 844 -18.85 32.96 3.10
C GLY A 844 -18.28 34.01 4.05
N GLY A 845 -19.15 34.73 4.77
CA GLY A 845 -18.72 35.56 5.90
C GLY A 845 -18.04 36.90 5.59
N LYS A 846 -17.98 37.33 4.32
CA LYS A 846 -17.31 38.58 3.87
C LYS A 846 -17.62 39.82 4.73
N GLY A 847 -18.89 40.08 5.03
CA GLY A 847 -19.30 41.21 5.88
C GLY A 847 -18.79 41.11 7.32
N ALA A 848 -18.96 39.95 7.94
CA ALA A 848 -18.55 39.71 9.32
C ALA A 848 -17.02 39.78 9.50
N VAL A 849 -16.25 39.17 8.58
CA VAL A 849 -14.78 39.28 8.64
C VAL A 849 -14.29 40.70 8.38
N ALA A 850 -15.00 41.46 7.53
CA ALA A 850 -14.69 42.86 7.28
C ALA A 850 -14.89 43.71 8.54
N ARG A 851 -16.06 43.64 9.18
CA ARG A 851 -16.35 44.37 10.41
C ARG A 851 -15.44 43.97 11.57
N ALA A 852 -15.15 42.69 11.73
CA ALA A 852 -14.23 42.20 12.75
C ALA A 852 -12.81 42.74 12.55
N THR A 853 -12.32 42.72 11.30
CA THR A 853 -11.00 43.26 10.96
C THR A 853 -10.95 44.77 11.17
N LEU A 854 -11.93 45.52 10.66
CA LEU A 854 -12.01 46.98 10.83
C LEU A 854 -12.07 47.39 12.32
N TYR A 855 -12.87 46.68 13.13
CA TYR A 855 -12.87 46.85 14.59
C TYR A 855 -11.49 46.61 15.22
N PHE A 856 -10.81 45.53 14.80
CA PHE A 856 -9.47 45.21 15.31
C PHE A 856 -8.48 46.33 15.00
N LEU A 857 -8.54 46.91 13.80
CA LEU A 857 -7.72 48.06 13.38
C LEU A 857 -8.01 49.30 14.24
N LEU A 858 -9.28 49.60 14.54
CA LEU A 858 -9.66 50.72 15.41
C LEU A 858 -9.11 50.54 16.82
N ARG A 859 -9.31 49.35 17.40
CA ARG A 859 -9.00 49.12 18.81
C ARG A 859 -7.50 49.08 19.08
N TYR A 860 -6.77 48.30 18.29
CA TYR A 860 -5.38 47.95 18.60
C TYR A 860 -4.34 48.81 17.89
N GLY A 861 -4.61 49.30 16.67
CA GLY A 861 -3.63 50.04 15.88
C GLY A 861 -2.30 49.28 15.64
N GLY A 862 -1.30 49.94 15.04
CA GLY A 862 0.09 49.43 14.99
C GLY A 862 0.41 48.41 13.88
N THR A 863 1.29 47.44 14.17
CA THR A 863 1.94 46.53 13.20
C THR A 863 1.00 45.72 12.29
N PRO A 864 -0.18 45.22 12.74
CA PRO A 864 -1.17 44.58 11.87
C PRO A 864 -1.77 45.55 10.82
N VAL A 865 -1.81 46.84 11.12
CA VAL A 865 -2.48 47.85 10.28
C VAL A 865 -1.70 48.15 8.99
N THR A 866 -0.36 48.01 9.01
CA THR A 866 0.46 48.24 7.81
C THR A 866 0.21 47.21 6.70
N ARG A 867 -0.36 46.04 7.02
CA ARG A 867 -0.65 44.97 6.04
C ARG A 867 -2.00 45.12 5.33
N TYR A 868 -2.91 45.92 5.89
CA TYR A 868 -4.20 46.27 5.28
C TYR A 868 -4.19 47.71 4.71
N ALA A 869 -3.02 48.35 4.61
CA ALA A 869 -2.89 49.67 4.00
C ALA A 869 -3.20 49.63 2.50
N GLY A 870 -3.97 50.58 1.99
CA GLY A 870 -4.32 50.66 0.56
C GLY A 870 -5.48 49.73 0.19
N GLU A 871 -5.32 48.95 -0.89
CA GLU A 871 -6.40 48.16 -1.53
C GLU A 871 -7.09 47.14 -0.61
N GLY A 872 -6.38 46.65 0.42
CA GLY A 872 -6.96 45.78 1.44
C GLY A 872 -8.01 46.47 2.31
N LEU A 873 -7.79 47.73 2.72
CA LEU A 873 -8.77 48.50 3.48
C LEU A 873 -10.00 48.83 2.63
N ASP A 874 -9.80 49.19 1.36
CA ASP A 874 -10.88 49.48 0.43
C ASP A 874 -11.78 48.25 0.21
N THR A 875 -11.17 47.06 0.12
CA THR A 875 -11.91 45.79 0.03
C THR A 875 -12.77 45.53 1.28
N LEU A 876 -12.21 45.74 2.48
CA LEU A 876 -12.95 45.55 3.74
C LEU A 876 -14.12 46.53 3.85
N LEU A 877 -13.92 47.81 3.50
CA LEU A 877 -14.99 48.82 3.50
C LEU A 877 -16.06 48.49 2.45
N ALA A 878 -15.67 47.99 1.27
CA ALA A 878 -16.61 47.55 0.24
C ALA A 878 -17.46 46.36 0.70
N TRP A 879 -16.86 45.33 1.30
CA TRP A 879 -17.60 44.18 1.84
C TRP A 879 -18.49 44.58 3.02
N HIS A 880 -18.03 45.48 3.91
CA HIS A 880 -18.86 46.03 4.98
C HIS A 880 -20.11 46.73 4.44
N ALA A 881 -19.95 47.58 3.42
CA ALA A 881 -21.08 48.27 2.78
C ALA A 881 -22.01 47.31 2.02
N GLN A 882 -21.47 46.24 1.44
CA GLN A 882 -22.25 45.26 0.67
C GLN A 882 -23.10 44.34 1.56
N PHE A 883 -22.63 43.99 2.75
CA PHE A 883 -23.26 43.00 3.62
C PHE A 883 -23.64 43.62 4.96
N ALA A 884 -24.89 44.08 5.11
CA ALA A 884 -25.39 44.63 6.38
C ALA A 884 -25.30 43.60 7.53
N PRO A 885 -25.09 44.03 8.80
CA PRO A 885 -25.12 43.13 9.94
C PRO A 885 -26.47 42.42 10.07
N ASP A 886 -26.44 41.13 10.38
CA ASP A 886 -27.63 40.32 10.62
C ASP A 886 -27.90 40.11 12.12
N GLU A 887 -29.01 39.46 12.45
CA GLU A 887 -29.41 39.16 13.84
C GLU A 887 -28.33 38.37 14.61
N TRP A 888 -27.56 37.53 13.92
CA TRP A 888 -26.46 36.78 14.55
C TRP A 888 -25.28 37.68 14.89
N GLU A 889 -24.95 38.67 14.06
CA GLU A 889 -23.91 39.66 14.38
C GLU A 889 -24.32 40.58 15.53
N HIS A 890 -25.59 40.99 15.59
CA HIS A 890 -26.11 41.77 16.72
C HIS A 890 -26.11 40.97 18.02
N HIS A 891 -26.58 39.71 17.98
CA HIS A 891 -26.48 38.77 19.09
C HIS A 891 -25.04 38.62 19.59
N ARG A 892 -24.09 38.38 18.67
CA ARG A 892 -22.66 38.32 18.98
C ARG A 892 -22.18 39.58 19.67
N ASN A 893 -22.52 40.75 19.15
CA ASN A 893 -22.07 42.02 19.71
C ASN A 893 -22.55 42.22 21.16
N ALA A 894 -23.83 41.91 21.42
CA ALA A 894 -24.43 41.95 22.75
C ALA A 894 -23.80 40.92 23.72
N ALA A 895 -23.64 39.67 23.26
CA ALA A 895 -23.02 38.60 24.04
C ALA A 895 -21.56 38.91 24.40
N ILE A 896 -20.80 39.46 23.45
CA ILE A 896 -19.40 39.85 23.67
C ILE A 896 -19.31 41.03 24.64
N GLN A 897 -20.20 42.03 24.55
CA GLN A 897 -20.25 43.11 25.54
C GLN A 897 -20.48 42.55 26.95
N ALA A 898 -21.39 41.59 27.12
CA ALA A 898 -21.66 40.98 28.42
C ALA A 898 -20.43 40.23 28.99
N MET A 899 -19.58 39.66 28.12
CA MET A 899 -18.42 38.87 28.55
C MET A 899 -17.13 39.68 28.74
N GLN A 900 -16.77 40.55 27.79
CA GLN A 900 -15.51 41.30 27.80
C GLN A 900 -15.67 42.83 27.93
N GLY A 901 -16.91 43.33 27.84
CA GLY A 901 -17.29 44.70 28.16
C GLY A 901 -17.38 45.65 26.97
N ASN A 902 -16.75 45.34 25.84
CA ASN A 902 -16.67 46.21 24.67
C ASN A 902 -17.55 45.76 23.50
N ARG A 903 -18.02 46.73 22.70
CA ARG A 903 -18.86 46.54 21.50
C ARG A 903 -18.12 46.85 20.21
N ASN A 904 -18.53 46.25 19.10
CA ASN A 904 -18.07 46.59 17.75
C ASN A 904 -18.94 47.72 17.15
N PRO A 905 -18.40 48.93 16.93
CA PRO A 905 -19.17 50.08 16.45
C PRO A 905 -19.74 49.88 15.04
N LEU A 906 -19.16 48.99 14.25
CA LEU A 906 -19.60 48.75 12.87
C LEU A 906 -20.76 47.76 12.76
N ILE A 907 -21.09 47.07 13.86
CA ILE A 907 -22.33 46.30 13.99
C ILE A 907 -23.45 47.22 14.49
N ASP A 908 -23.15 48.02 15.51
CA ASP A 908 -24.11 48.96 16.13
C ASP A 908 -24.52 50.12 15.20
N HIS A 909 -23.52 50.71 14.56
CA HIS A 909 -23.69 51.87 13.68
C HIS A 909 -22.90 51.67 12.38
N PRO A 910 -23.38 50.84 11.44
CA PRO A 910 -22.66 50.52 10.21
C PRO A 910 -22.24 51.76 9.39
N ALA A 911 -23.04 52.83 9.45
CA ALA A 911 -22.76 54.10 8.76
C ALA A 911 -21.53 54.85 9.32
N TRP A 912 -21.07 54.54 10.53
CA TRP A 912 -19.88 55.17 11.11
C TRP A 912 -18.59 54.78 10.39
N ALA A 913 -18.59 53.75 9.56
CA ALA A 913 -17.45 53.38 8.71
C ALA A 913 -16.93 54.57 7.88
N ASP A 914 -17.82 55.46 7.41
CA ASP A 914 -17.46 56.62 6.60
C ASP A 914 -16.83 57.77 7.40
N ALA A 915 -17.11 57.82 8.71
CA ALA A 915 -16.62 58.86 9.63
C ALA A 915 -15.40 58.41 10.46
N LEU A 916 -15.12 57.10 10.51
CA LEU A 916 -14.03 56.52 11.28
C LEU A 916 -12.74 56.45 10.47
N VAL A 917 -11.62 56.81 11.11
CA VAL A 917 -10.29 56.69 10.52
C VAL A 917 -9.62 55.40 10.99
N PHE A 918 -9.35 54.50 10.05
CA PHE A 918 -8.64 53.23 10.25
C PHE A 918 -7.15 53.45 9.87
N ASP A 919 -6.26 53.57 10.86
CA ASP A 919 -4.93 54.19 10.67
C ASP A 919 -3.89 53.36 9.92
N ALA A 920 -3.91 53.37 8.60
CA ALA A 920 -2.78 52.94 7.78
C ALA A 920 -1.79 54.07 7.42
N ARG A 921 -2.02 55.34 7.85
CA ARG A 921 -1.28 56.51 7.36
C ARG A 921 -0.62 57.42 8.42
N GLU A 922 -0.83 57.25 9.72
CA GLU A 922 -0.13 58.05 10.74
C GLU A 922 1.26 57.51 11.13
N ARG A 923 2.26 57.64 10.25
CA ARG A 923 3.69 57.71 10.65
C ARG A 923 4.53 58.68 9.82
N LEU A 924 3.91 59.68 9.21
CA LEU A 924 4.62 60.77 8.54
C LEU A 924 3.95 62.11 8.87
N ARG A 925 4.04 62.54 10.14
CA ARG A 925 4.14 63.96 10.52
C ARG A 925 4.32 64.10 12.03
N VAL A 926 5.29 64.95 12.37
CA VAL A 926 5.60 65.56 13.67
C VAL A 926 6.56 64.78 14.59
N GLY A 927 7.75 65.38 14.77
CA GLY A 927 8.49 65.39 16.04
C GLY A 927 9.81 64.66 16.05
#